data_AF-A0A1H8BUR0-F1
#
_entry.id   AF-A0A1H8BUR0-F1
#
_cell.length_a   1.000
_cell.length_b   1.000
_cell.length_c   1.000
_cell.angle_alpha   90.00
_cell.angle_beta   90.00
_cell.angle_gamma   90.00
#
_symmetry.space_group_name_H-M   'P 1'
#
loop_
_entity.id
_entity.type
_entity.pdbx_description
1 polymer ?
#
loop_
_entity_poly.entity_id
_entity_poly.type
_entity_poly.pdbx_seq_one_letter_code
_entity_poly.pdbx_strand_id
1 'polypeptide(L)'
;MKTLKSEILRVIQATFDAAPGAQYLNSFVNYIEKSNGSTKHLVNALVKTDAFKQSRYSDTLTNNEFATQFVENIVGSLASAENKAWAVSEIETMLTKGYSRGDVIHDAAMFLASKESSDTDWGAAALQFNNKVEAARYYSIEKNGPATDLSVLQGITASVTNVIDTVDDIKRILDSEVSGKVIDGYIKSATIFADLNGDGVLNENEISTITDNFGNFSLAGIEAFGNLIAAGGIDISTGKSFEGGLSAPAGSSVVSPLTTLIYEIVHNNALSVNQASAIALRTLSLNENIDLVNFDSIKESIRSDTDAATQEIAILVQVTAGQINTLVGLSAALLKGVGITTNEDDAINLVYKVFATSLVDTKIDGWFDLTANNDIAQIIQGSILEKNADDTQRLQGELLLADVSQAIANLNKAIADVLSNKTDAGLTLNNLAALQIVAENIETAIEANASTGDLMSVLAKTVGVNLTRAVDTARTVVKDVDGNGTFDAVKNPNSGNSGNSGNSGNSTPSGTFLVSEANGIVTFGGTASGNITISWSGVAGNSVASFTRGGVKAGATVDFLESAKKIVLASGQTLGGPASNFSGLVIDGVGNLILTGDSTVSELAVIDYSALLGYVIYSIKDSILAIVGAPIAVLDSATDITAVDAITISQAATIEAATNSGVNVYDITDTAENLVASSNAQLKLAGTVTASTAATIAQATTIAGFATGVVYSVSDVAANIAAGAGLNEAVNITITDDATIAQATTIENAGNSGSKSVATITDTAAAIAASSDAVLANAAGAVTASTAATIAQAATIAGFATGVVYSVSDVAANIAAGAGLNESVNITIADSVTAAQAKTIDDAGNSGVNSYAVSDTFANITMATNDSAVAAATTITATGSTSINDTQHDAIAGKTTATGSNTLTVTDVASITAIPSVETYILGNFTNNITLSDSGHSITGGSGTDTIVGGSGVDTITGGVGADIMSGGGWCRYVYDRSC
;
A
#
# COMPACT_ATOMS: atom_id res chain seq x y z
N MET A 1 36.93 4.56 25.61
CA MET A 1 36.70 4.02 24.26
C MET A 1 35.42 3.17 24.13
N LYS A 2 35.12 2.20 25.02
CA LYS A 2 33.84 1.44 24.98
C LYS A 2 32.57 2.30 25.19
N THR A 3 32.64 3.41 25.92
CA THR A 3 31.51 4.32 26.19
C THR A 3 31.21 5.29 25.04
N LEU A 4 32.23 5.89 24.40
CA LEU A 4 32.04 6.89 23.34
C LEU A 4 31.35 6.31 22.09
N LYS A 5 31.77 5.12 21.63
CA LYS A 5 31.14 4.46 20.48
C LYS A 5 29.66 4.15 20.76
N SER A 6 29.32 3.73 21.98
CA SER A 6 27.93 3.45 22.38
C SER A 6 27.05 4.71 22.37
N GLU A 7 27.55 5.84 22.88
CA GLU A 7 26.83 7.12 22.77
C GLU A 7 26.67 7.57 21.31
N ILE A 8 27.70 7.39 20.46
CA ILE A 8 27.58 7.69 19.02
C ILE A 8 26.45 6.88 18.40
N LEU A 9 26.40 5.57 18.65
CA LEU A 9 25.33 4.70 18.13
C LEU A 9 23.94 5.19 18.54
N ARG A 10 23.75 5.56 19.82
CA ARG A 10 22.47 6.12 20.30
C ARG A 10 22.07 7.38 19.57
N VAL A 11 22.99 8.33 19.42
CA VAL A 11 22.64 9.60 18.76
C VAL A 11 22.44 9.44 17.26
N ILE A 12 23.17 8.53 16.59
CA ILE A 12 22.91 8.22 15.18
C ILE A 12 21.56 7.52 15.03
N GLN A 13 21.21 6.59 15.92
CA GLN A 13 19.87 5.98 15.91
C GLN A 13 18.77 7.03 16.05
N ALA A 14 18.91 7.99 16.96
CA ALA A 14 17.90 9.04 17.12
C ALA A 14 17.88 10.04 15.94
N THR A 15 19.03 10.31 15.32
CA THR A 15 19.15 11.30 14.23
C THR A 15 18.70 10.73 12.89
N PHE A 16 19.05 9.47 12.61
CA PHE A 16 18.94 8.84 11.30
C PHE A 16 18.25 7.47 11.32
N ASP A 17 17.77 6.98 12.49
CA ASP A 17 17.19 5.64 12.68
C ASP A 17 17.90 4.58 11.81
N ALA A 18 19.23 4.55 12.01
CA ALA A 18 20.19 3.83 11.18
C ALA A 18 21.39 3.39 12.03
N ALA A 19 22.05 2.33 11.59
CA ALA A 19 23.37 1.97 12.09
C ALA A 19 24.44 2.74 11.34
N PRO A 20 25.42 3.41 11.97
CA PRO A 20 26.52 4.01 11.22
C PRO A 20 27.48 2.93 10.71
N GLY A 21 27.75 2.85 9.41
CA GLY A 21 28.83 1.99 8.89
C GLY A 21 30.17 2.21 9.62
N ALA A 22 31.04 1.21 9.63
CA ALA A 22 32.28 1.22 10.41
C ALA A 22 33.18 2.42 10.04
N GLN A 23 33.18 2.82 8.77
CA GLN A 23 33.86 4.03 8.31
C GLN A 23 33.29 5.30 8.94
N TYR A 24 31.96 5.45 8.96
CA TYR A 24 31.31 6.60 9.60
C TYR A 24 31.53 6.61 11.10
N LEU A 25 31.38 5.47 11.78
CA LEU A 25 31.63 5.37 13.21
C LEU A 25 33.04 5.83 13.57
N ASN A 26 34.07 5.40 12.81
CA ASN A 26 35.44 5.86 13.03
C ASN A 26 35.61 7.35 12.69
N SER A 27 34.94 7.85 11.65
CA SER A 27 34.97 9.27 11.29
C SER A 27 34.32 10.16 12.36
N PHE A 28 33.23 9.71 12.97
CA PHE A 28 32.54 10.38 14.07
C PHE A 28 33.37 10.40 15.35
N VAL A 29 34.04 9.29 15.70
CA VAL A 29 35.02 9.26 16.80
C VAL A 29 36.13 10.29 16.55
N ASN A 30 36.73 10.27 15.36
CA ASN A 30 37.80 11.21 15.00
C ASN A 30 37.33 12.67 15.04
N TYR A 31 36.09 12.95 14.60
CA TYR A 31 35.51 14.29 14.66
C TYR A 31 35.40 14.79 16.11
N ILE A 32 34.89 13.97 17.03
CA ILE A 32 34.75 14.31 18.44
C ILE A 32 36.13 14.52 19.09
N GLU A 33 37.08 13.62 18.84
CA GLU A 33 38.43 13.71 19.40
C GLU A 33 39.19 14.95 18.91
N LYS A 34 39.10 15.27 17.61
CA LYS A 34 39.78 16.46 17.03
C LYS A 34 39.16 17.78 17.45
N SER A 35 37.84 17.81 17.65
CA SER A 35 37.14 19.02 18.10
C SER A 35 37.22 19.23 19.61
N ASN A 36 37.78 18.27 20.37
CA ASN A 36 37.63 18.18 21.83
C ASN A 36 36.15 18.36 22.25
N GLY A 37 35.25 17.82 21.42
CA GLY A 37 33.80 18.00 21.51
C GLY A 37 33.12 16.85 22.26
N SER A 38 31.80 16.80 22.13
CA SER A 38 30.93 15.73 22.66
C SER A 38 30.04 15.17 21.56
N THR A 39 29.31 14.09 21.84
CA THR A 39 28.25 13.60 20.93
C THR A 39 27.21 14.68 20.62
N LYS A 40 26.90 15.57 21.56
CA LYS A 40 26.07 16.77 21.31
C LYS A 40 26.64 17.68 20.22
N HIS A 41 27.97 17.84 20.14
CA HIS A 41 28.62 18.60 19.05
C HIS A 41 28.54 17.88 17.70
N LEU A 42 28.60 16.54 17.71
CA LEU A 42 28.43 15.72 16.51
C LEU A 42 27.01 15.87 15.95
N VAL A 43 25.97 15.68 16.76
CA VAL A 43 24.57 15.80 16.31
C VAL A 43 24.32 17.20 15.75
N ASN A 44 24.82 18.25 16.41
CA ASN A 44 24.74 19.64 15.93
C ASN A 44 25.38 19.87 14.54
N ALA A 45 26.37 19.08 14.15
CA ALA A 45 26.93 19.12 12.81
C ALA A 45 26.07 18.30 11.83
N LEU A 46 25.59 17.13 12.24
CA LEU A 46 24.79 16.23 11.41
C LEU A 46 23.45 16.84 11.00
N VAL A 47 22.76 17.55 11.91
CA VAL A 47 21.47 18.21 11.61
C VAL A 47 21.56 19.32 10.56
N LYS A 48 22.78 19.71 10.15
CA LYS A 48 23.02 20.70 9.09
C LYS A 48 23.27 20.07 7.73
N THR A 49 23.42 18.75 7.67
CA THR A 49 23.67 18.01 6.43
C THR A 49 22.40 17.91 5.60
N ASP A 50 22.56 17.84 4.27
CA ASP A 50 21.43 17.63 3.37
C ASP A 50 20.78 16.27 3.61
N ALA A 51 21.58 15.24 3.97
CA ALA A 51 21.07 13.95 4.40
C ALA A 51 20.02 14.09 5.51
N PHE A 52 20.28 14.87 6.56
CA PHE A 52 19.29 15.05 7.63
C PHE A 52 18.06 15.86 7.18
N LYS A 53 18.29 16.95 6.43
CA LYS A 53 17.22 17.88 6.04
C LYS A 53 16.26 17.29 5.02
N GLN A 54 16.79 16.52 4.08
CA GLN A 54 16.03 15.91 3.00
C GLN A 54 15.45 14.56 3.43
N SER A 55 16.12 13.79 4.30
CA SER A 55 15.68 12.45 4.66
C SER A 55 14.68 12.34 5.81
N ARG A 56 14.54 13.36 6.65
CA ARG A 56 13.65 13.27 7.82
C ARG A 56 12.98 14.58 8.18
N TYR A 57 13.76 15.66 8.27
CA TYR A 57 13.26 16.89 8.87
C TYR A 57 13.66 18.11 8.05
N SER A 58 12.75 18.54 7.16
CA SER A 58 12.95 19.75 6.35
C SER A 58 13.35 20.94 7.22
N ASP A 59 14.27 21.76 6.70
CA ASP A 59 14.66 23.01 7.36
C ASP A 59 13.58 24.10 7.25
N THR A 60 12.52 23.85 6.48
CA THR A 60 11.31 24.70 6.42
C THR A 60 10.29 24.42 7.53
N LEU A 61 10.43 23.30 8.26
CA LEU A 61 9.50 22.96 9.34
C LEU A 61 9.57 24.01 10.46
N THR A 62 8.41 24.38 10.98
CA THR A 62 8.30 25.11 12.25
C THR A 62 8.82 24.25 13.40
N ASN A 63 9.07 24.87 14.56
CA ASN A 63 9.50 24.14 15.76
C ASN A 63 8.49 23.06 16.17
N ASN A 64 7.18 23.37 16.10
CA ASN A 64 6.11 22.44 16.43
C ASN A 64 6.01 21.29 15.43
N GLU A 65 6.09 21.56 14.13
CA GLU A 65 6.08 20.52 13.09
C GLU A 65 7.28 19.58 13.22
N PHE A 66 8.49 20.14 13.43
CA PHE A 66 9.68 19.34 13.72
C PHE A 66 9.50 18.48 14.97
N ALA A 67 9.02 19.07 16.08
CA ALA A 67 8.82 18.36 17.33
C ALA A 67 7.84 17.19 17.15
N THR A 68 6.71 17.44 16.48
CA THR A 68 5.67 16.44 16.19
C THR A 68 6.22 15.29 15.35
N GLN A 69 6.88 15.60 14.23
CA GLN A 69 7.49 14.58 13.37
C GLN A 69 8.61 13.82 14.09
N PHE A 70 9.43 14.52 14.88
CA PHE A 70 10.54 13.89 15.59
C PHE A 70 10.05 12.90 16.65
N VAL A 71 9.05 13.30 17.44
CA VAL A 71 8.43 12.42 18.44
C VAL A 71 7.75 11.23 17.75
N GLU A 72 6.98 11.44 16.68
CA GLU A 72 6.34 10.34 15.97
C GLU A 72 7.35 9.35 15.40
N ASN A 73 8.44 9.83 14.78
CA ASN A 73 9.46 8.95 14.20
C ASN A 73 10.25 8.14 15.22
N ILE A 74 10.42 8.65 16.46
CA ILE A 74 11.26 7.98 17.47
C ILE A 74 10.46 7.03 18.38
N VAL A 75 9.21 7.38 18.72
CA VAL A 75 8.37 6.55 19.62
C VAL A 75 7.14 5.95 18.94
N GLY A 76 6.65 6.51 17.84
CA GLY A 76 5.52 5.99 17.07
C GLY A 76 4.27 5.70 17.91
N SER A 77 3.70 4.50 17.73
CA SER A 77 2.56 4.00 18.51
C SER A 77 2.94 3.44 19.89
N LEU A 78 4.24 3.37 20.22
CA LEU A 78 4.73 2.80 21.49
C LEU A 78 4.66 3.79 22.67
N ALA A 79 4.23 5.03 22.41
CA ALA A 79 3.92 6.02 23.44
C ALA A 79 2.49 6.53 23.25
N SER A 80 1.81 6.80 24.37
CA SER A 80 0.44 7.32 24.35
C SER A 80 0.36 8.69 23.66
N ALA A 81 -0.81 9.04 23.13
CA ALA A 81 -1.03 10.36 22.53
C ALA A 81 -0.74 11.51 23.52
N GLU A 82 -1.03 11.30 24.80
CA GLU A 82 -0.71 12.25 25.88
C GLU A 82 0.80 12.42 26.06
N ASN A 83 1.54 11.32 26.15
CA ASN A 83 3.00 11.35 26.30
C ASN A 83 3.68 11.97 25.08
N LYS A 84 3.16 11.68 23.87
CA LYS A 84 3.62 12.33 22.65
C LYS A 84 3.36 13.84 22.67
N ALA A 85 2.14 14.27 23.03
CA ALA A 85 1.80 15.68 23.12
C ALA A 85 2.65 16.43 24.17
N TRP A 86 2.92 15.79 25.32
CA TRP A 86 3.83 16.32 26.33
C TRP A 86 5.26 16.47 25.79
N ALA A 87 5.80 15.44 25.14
CA ALA A 87 7.15 15.48 24.57
C ALA A 87 7.28 16.54 23.48
N VAL A 88 6.27 16.68 22.62
CA VAL A 88 6.21 17.74 21.60
C VAL A 88 6.27 19.12 22.24
N SER A 89 5.48 19.36 23.29
CA SER A 89 5.45 20.62 24.03
C SER A 89 6.79 20.95 24.69
N GLU A 90 7.44 19.95 25.30
CA GLU A 90 8.74 20.13 25.96
C GLU A 90 9.84 20.45 24.92
N ILE A 91 9.86 19.72 23.80
CA ILE A 91 10.80 19.96 22.70
C ILE A 91 10.61 21.35 22.10
N GLU A 92 9.37 21.75 21.82
CA GLU A 92 9.06 23.08 21.30
C GLU A 92 9.51 24.19 22.26
N THR A 93 9.34 23.96 23.58
CA THR A 93 9.84 24.85 24.62
C THR A 93 11.36 24.96 24.61
N MET A 94 12.08 23.84 24.47
CA MET A 94 13.55 23.84 24.36
C MET A 94 14.02 24.64 23.14
N LEU A 95 13.42 24.40 21.96
CA LEU A 95 13.76 25.10 20.73
C LEU A 95 13.48 26.60 20.84
N THR A 96 12.37 26.99 21.46
CA THR A 96 12.01 28.39 21.70
C THR A 96 12.99 29.08 22.67
N LYS A 97 13.59 28.34 23.60
CA LYS A 97 14.66 28.83 24.50
C LYS A 97 16.03 28.89 23.83
N GLY A 98 16.14 28.56 22.55
CA GLY A 98 17.37 28.67 21.76
C GLY A 98 18.22 27.40 21.71
N TYR A 99 17.70 26.25 22.17
CA TYR A 99 18.33 24.95 21.90
C TYR A 99 18.28 24.66 20.40
N SER A 100 19.32 24.02 19.87
CA SER A 100 19.27 23.56 18.49
C SER A 100 18.43 22.27 18.37
N ARG A 101 18.00 21.94 17.15
CA ARG A 101 17.42 20.61 16.86
C ARG A 101 18.37 19.47 17.24
N GLY A 102 19.68 19.66 17.05
CA GLY A 102 20.67 18.66 17.42
C GLY A 102 20.84 18.50 18.93
N ASP A 103 20.64 19.56 19.70
CA ASP A 103 20.64 19.48 21.16
C ASP A 103 19.45 18.67 21.68
N VAL A 104 18.27 18.91 21.11
CA VAL A 104 17.05 18.17 21.45
C VAL A 104 17.17 16.69 21.09
N ILE A 105 17.63 16.37 19.88
CA ILE A 105 17.80 14.98 19.43
C ILE A 105 18.76 14.23 20.35
N HIS A 106 19.88 14.86 20.71
CA HIS A 106 20.83 14.30 21.65
C HIS A 106 20.17 14.01 23.01
N ASP A 107 19.48 15.00 23.58
CA ASP A 107 18.89 14.88 24.91
C ASP A 107 17.75 13.83 24.93
N ALA A 108 16.95 13.75 23.86
CA ALA A 108 15.94 12.71 23.67
C ALA A 108 16.54 11.31 23.54
N ALA A 109 17.63 11.15 22.77
CA ALA A 109 18.35 9.88 22.63
C ALA A 109 18.87 9.38 23.99
N MET A 110 19.43 10.28 24.81
CA MET A 110 19.93 9.93 26.14
C MET A 110 18.79 9.64 27.11
N PHE A 111 17.68 10.38 27.02
CA PHE A 111 16.47 10.13 27.80
C PHE A 111 15.95 8.72 27.55
N LEU A 112 15.62 8.37 26.30
CA LEU A 112 15.10 7.04 25.96
C LEU A 112 16.07 5.92 26.33
N ALA A 113 17.37 6.10 26.06
CA ALA A 113 18.38 5.11 26.42
C ALA A 113 18.54 4.88 27.93
N SER A 114 18.07 5.81 28.76
CA SER A 114 18.13 5.73 30.23
C SER A 114 16.87 5.16 30.87
N LYS A 115 15.78 5.00 30.10
CA LYS A 115 14.52 4.48 30.61
C LYS A 115 14.57 2.96 30.72
N GLU A 116 14.11 2.46 31.86
CA GLU A 116 13.91 1.03 32.08
C GLU A 116 12.72 0.55 31.23
N SER A 117 12.77 -0.70 30.77
CA SER A 117 11.68 -1.28 29.96
C SER A 117 10.35 -1.35 30.71
N SER A 118 10.36 -1.23 32.04
CA SER A 118 9.18 -1.17 32.91
C SER A 118 8.62 0.25 33.13
N ASP A 119 9.24 1.29 32.54
CA ASP A 119 8.70 2.66 32.59
C ASP A 119 7.35 2.71 31.87
N THR A 120 6.30 3.15 32.57
CA THR A 120 4.92 3.09 32.05
C THR A 120 4.67 4.05 30.90
N ASP A 121 5.47 5.11 30.79
CA ASP A 121 5.28 6.15 29.80
C ASP A 121 6.11 5.93 28.54
N TRP A 122 7.32 5.41 28.73
CA TRP A 122 8.36 5.33 27.69
C TRP A 122 9.00 3.94 27.56
N GLY A 123 8.69 2.97 28.41
CA GLY A 123 9.42 1.70 28.52
C GLY A 123 9.44 0.88 27.22
N ALA A 124 8.30 0.80 26.52
CA ALA A 124 8.22 0.11 25.22
C ALA A 124 9.05 0.81 24.13
N ALA A 125 8.93 2.13 24.03
CA ALA A 125 9.71 2.94 23.08
C ALA A 125 11.22 2.89 23.39
N ALA A 126 11.58 2.96 24.67
CA ALA A 126 12.96 2.84 25.15
C ALA A 126 13.55 1.46 24.86
N LEU A 127 12.77 0.40 25.03
CA LEU A 127 13.20 -0.97 24.69
C LEU A 127 13.45 -1.12 23.18
N GLN A 128 12.53 -0.65 22.33
CA GLN A 128 12.76 -0.64 20.88
C GLN A 128 14.01 0.15 20.51
N PHE A 129 14.17 1.36 21.08
CA PHE A 129 15.32 2.20 20.83
C PHE A 129 16.63 1.49 21.19
N ASN A 130 16.70 0.86 22.37
CA ASN A 130 17.88 0.13 22.82
C ASN A 130 18.16 -1.13 21.99
N ASN A 131 17.11 -1.85 21.56
CA ASN A 131 17.24 -3.00 20.64
C ASN A 131 17.84 -2.57 19.30
N LYS A 132 17.35 -1.46 18.71
CA LYS A 132 17.91 -0.88 17.48
C LYS A 132 19.38 -0.47 17.65
N VAL A 133 19.73 0.13 18.79
CA VAL A 133 21.13 0.47 19.12
C VAL A 133 22.02 -0.78 19.23
N GLU A 134 21.50 -1.90 19.74
CA GLU A 134 22.23 -3.17 19.80
C GLU A 134 22.45 -3.78 18.41
N ALA A 135 21.44 -3.74 17.53
CA ALA A 135 21.60 -4.14 16.13
C ALA A 135 22.66 -3.26 15.42
N ALA A 136 22.60 -1.94 15.62
CA ALA A 136 23.59 -1.01 15.11
C ALA A 136 24.99 -1.31 15.64
N ARG A 137 25.13 -1.64 16.93
CA ARG A 137 26.40 -2.02 17.54
C ARG A 137 26.98 -3.28 16.89
N TYR A 138 26.14 -4.28 16.67
CA TYR A 138 26.53 -5.54 16.04
C TYR A 138 27.11 -5.29 14.64
N TYR A 139 26.36 -4.60 13.79
CA TYR A 139 26.80 -4.25 12.44
C TYR A 139 28.09 -3.41 12.43
N SER A 140 28.08 -2.30 13.16
CA SER A 140 29.12 -1.26 13.05
C SER A 140 30.43 -1.65 13.73
N ILE A 141 30.37 -2.41 14.84
CA ILE A 141 31.53 -2.71 15.68
C ILE A 141 31.95 -4.17 15.54
N GLU A 142 31.01 -5.12 15.61
CA GLU A 142 31.37 -6.54 15.59
C GLU A 142 31.63 -7.04 14.17
N LYS A 143 30.79 -6.62 13.21
CA LYS A 143 30.90 -7.04 11.81
C LYS A 143 31.70 -6.09 10.93
N ASN A 144 32.06 -4.91 11.46
CA ASN A 144 32.80 -3.88 10.71
C ASN A 144 32.12 -3.54 9.36
N GLY A 145 30.79 -3.42 9.39
CA GLY A 145 29.96 -3.23 8.20
C GLY A 145 30.40 -2.04 7.34
N PRO A 146 30.62 -2.22 6.03
CA PRO A 146 31.27 -1.22 5.18
C PRO A 146 30.33 -0.19 4.54
N ALA A 147 29.00 -0.35 4.66
CA ALA A 147 28.05 0.48 3.92
C ALA A 147 28.16 1.97 4.30
N THR A 148 27.95 2.82 3.31
CA THR A 148 27.95 4.28 3.44
C THR A 148 26.67 4.94 2.90
N ASP A 149 25.81 4.19 2.22
CA ASP A 149 24.49 4.65 1.83
C ASP A 149 23.53 4.71 3.03
N LEU A 150 22.73 5.77 3.13
CA LEU A 150 21.82 5.96 4.27
C LEU A 150 20.69 4.91 4.28
N SER A 151 20.15 4.54 3.12
CA SER A 151 19.04 3.59 3.03
C SER A 151 19.47 2.19 3.45
N VAL A 152 20.66 1.75 3.03
CA VAL A 152 21.28 0.50 3.48
C VAL A 152 21.46 0.52 5.00
N LEU A 153 21.97 1.63 5.53
CA LEU A 153 22.20 1.79 6.96
C LEU A 153 20.93 1.82 7.82
N GLN A 154 19.83 2.35 7.28
CA GLN A 154 18.49 2.31 7.88
C GLN A 154 17.92 0.88 7.87
N GLY A 155 18.13 0.13 6.79
CA GLY A 155 17.68 -1.26 6.63
C GLY A 155 18.15 -2.18 7.75
N ILE A 156 19.32 -1.92 8.32
CA ILE A 156 19.91 -2.68 9.44
C ILE A 156 19.06 -2.61 10.71
N THR A 157 18.29 -1.54 10.91
CA THR A 157 17.47 -1.36 12.13
C THR A 157 15.97 -1.36 11.86
N ALA A 158 15.56 -1.50 10.60
CA ALA A 158 14.18 -1.32 10.17
C ALA A 158 13.20 -2.36 10.76
N SER A 159 13.62 -3.63 10.84
CA SER A 159 12.79 -4.74 11.38
C SER A 159 12.89 -4.91 12.90
N VAL A 160 13.72 -4.11 13.57
CA VAL A 160 13.99 -4.27 15.01
C VAL A 160 12.96 -3.51 15.84
N THR A 161 12.22 -4.24 16.67
CA THR A 161 11.10 -3.73 17.48
C THR A 161 11.43 -3.76 18.98
N ASN A 162 10.44 -3.50 19.84
CA ASN A 162 10.54 -3.71 21.29
C ASN A 162 10.58 -5.20 21.70
N VAL A 163 10.52 -6.14 20.74
CA VAL A 163 10.66 -7.59 20.98
C VAL A 163 12.12 -8.01 20.78
N ILE A 164 12.72 -8.64 21.80
CA ILE A 164 14.15 -8.96 21.79
C ILE A 164 14.55 -9.94 20.67
N ASP A 165 13.67 -10.86 20.28
CA ASP A 165 13.92 -11.85 19.21
C ASP A 165 14.23 -11.18 17.86
N THR A 166 13.69 -9.98 17.61
CA THR A 166 13.98 -9.23 16.38
C THR A 166 15.44 -8.79 16.27
N VAL A 167 16.14 -8.64 17.40
CA VAL A 167 17.59 -8.37 17.43
C VAL A 167 18.37 -9.61 17.00
N ASP A 168 17.95 -10.79 17.44
CA ASP A 168 18.59 -12.05 17.06
C ASP A 168 18.30 -12.40 15.60
N ASP A 169 17.09 -12.09 15.11
CA ASP A 169 16.72 -12.26 13.71
C ASP A 169 17.58 -11.40 12.78
N ILE A 170 17.76 -10.11 13.09
CA ILE A 170 18.60 -9.24 12.25
C ILE A 170 20.08 -9.63 12.33
N LYS A 171 20.57 -10.06 13.49
CA LYS A 171 21.93 -10.61 13.64
C LYS A 171 22.13 -11.83 12.75
N ARG A 172 21.13 -12.72 12.69
CA ARG A 172 21.14 -13.89 11.81
C ARG A 172 21.12 -13.49 10.35
N ILE A 173 20.31 -12.50 9.96
CA ILE A 173 20.26 -11.97 8.58
C ILE A 173 21.64 -11.42 8.17
N LEU A 174 22.25 -10.57 9.00
CA LEU A 174 23.57 -9.98 8.74
C LEU A 174 24.71 -11.00 8.68
N ASP A 175 24.54 -12.16 9.31
CA ASP A 175 25.49 -13.26 9.28
C ASP A 175 25.25 -14.27 8.16
N SER A 176 24.04 -14.24 7.60
CA SER A 176 23.60 -15.17 6.57
C SER A 176 23.99 -14.71 5.18
N GLU A 177 23.86 -15.63 4.24
CA GLU A 177 23.96 -15.34 2.82
C GLU A 177 22.65 -14.69 2.34
N VAL A 178 22.76 -13.61 1.57
CA VAL A 178 21.62 -13.01 0.89
C VAL A 178 21.38 -13.80 -0.38
N SER A 179 20.28 -14.54 -0.41
CA SER A 179 19.88 -15.36 -1.55
C SER A 179 18.49 -14.97 -2.04
N GLY A 180 18.28 -15.04 -3.34
CA GLY A 180 17.03 -14.58 -3.93
C GLY A 180 16.94 -14.86 -5.42
N LYS A 181 16.04 -14.14 -6.09
CA LYS A 181 15.85 -14.22 -7.54
C LYS A 181 15.74 -12.85 -8.20
N VAL A 182 16.16 -12.79 -9.46
CA VAL A 182 15.89 -11.66 -10.36
C VAL A 182 14.67 -12.02 -11.23
N ILE A 183 13.64 -11.16 -11.19
CA ILE A 183 12.29 -11.41 -11.72
C ILE A 183 11.82 -10.23 -12.59
N ASP A 184 11.91 -10.39 -13.90
CA ASP A 184 11.03 -9.79 -14.92
C ASP A 184 10.09 -10.91 -15.42
N GLY A 185 10.60 -11.83 -16.24
CA GLY A 185 10.58 -13.26 -15.93
C GLY A 185 11.85 -13.66 -15.16
N TYR A 186 12.01 -14.91 -14.74
CA TYR A 186 13.28 -15.29 -14.09
C TYR A 186 14.48 -15.02 -15.02
N ILE A 187 15.51 -14.32 -14.53
CA ILE A 187 16.65 -13.90 -15.36
C ILE A 187 17.89 -14.72 -15.02
N LYS A 188 18.38 -15.52 -15.98
CA LYS A 188 19.64 -16.28 -15.83
C LYS A 188 20.84 -15.50 -16.33
N SER A 189 22.01 -15.82 -15.77
CA SER A 189 23.30 -15.23 -16.17
C SER A 189 23.35 -13.70 -16.04
N ALA A 190 22.48 -13.10 -15.23
CA ALA A 190 22.55 -11.70 -14.86
C ALA A 190 23.68 -11.50 -13.85
N THR A 191 24.42 -10.40 -13.95
CA THR A 191 25.35 -10.01 -12.89
C THR A 191 24.55 -9.30 -11.82
N ILE A 192 24.70 -9.74 -10.57
CA ILE A 192 24.06 -9.08 -9.42
C ILE A 192 25.12 -8.73 -8.39
N PHE A 193 25.02 -7.53 -7.83
CA PHE A 193 25.92 -7.08 -6.76
C PHE A 193 25.17 -6.31 -5.67
N ALA A 194 25.78 -6.29 -4.49
CA ALA A 194 25.31 -5.50 -3.36
C ALA A 194 26.01 -4.14 -3.37
N ASP A 195 25.27 -3.11 -3.76
CA ASP A 195 25.64 -1.71 -3.71
C ASP A 195 25.59 -1.21 -2.26
N LEU A 196 26.76 -0.86 -1.73
CA LEU A 196 26.96 -0.45 -0.34
C LEU A 196 27.01 1.06 -0.18
N ASN A 197 27.24 1.80 -1.27
CA ASN A 197 27.48 3.24 -1.24
C ASN A 197 26.39 4.07 -1.94
N GLY A 198 25.45 3.41 -2.63
CA GLY A 198 24.32 4.01 -3.32
C GLY A 198 24.68 4.66 -4.66
N ASP A 199 25.81 4.30 -5.26
CA ASP A 199 26.27 4.86 -6.55
C ASP A 199 25.78 4.07 -7.77
N GLY A 200 25.16 2.90 -7.56
CA GLY A 200 24.65 2.02 -8.62
C GLY A 200 25.73 1.36 -9.47
N VAL A 201 26.99 1.38 -9.05
CA VAL A 201 28.15 0.88 -9.81
C VAL A 201 28.92 -0.13 -8.97
N LEU A 202 29.24 -1.30 -9.54
CA LEU A 202 30.06 -2.30 -8.87
C LEU A 202 31.48 -1.77 -8.53
N ASN A 203 31.71 -1.49 -7.25
CA ASN A 203 32.96 -0.99 -6.68
C ASN A 203 33.87 -2.14 -6.16
N GLU A 204 35.15 -1.85 -5.85
CA GLU A 204 36.12 -2.86 -5.38
C GLU A 204 35.76 -3.46 -4.00
N ASN A 205 35.03 -2.72 -3.17
CA ASN A 205 34.57 -3.12 -1.84
C ASN A 205 33.18 -3.78 -1.83
N GLU A 206 32.61 -4.04 -3.01
CA GLU A 206 31.29 -4.63 -3.17
C GLU A 206 31.40 -6.05 -3.71
N ILE A 207 30.44 -6.89 -3.33
CA ILE A 207 30.41 -8.28 -3.75
C ILE A 207 29.39 -8.50 -4.85
N SER A 208 29.75 -9.38 -5.78
CA SER A 208 28.91 -9.73 -6.93
C SER A 208 28.85 -11.23 -7.14
N THR A 209 27.77 -11.70 -7.74
CA THR A 209 27.60 -13.07 -8.25
C THR A 209 26.87 -13.04 -9.59
N ILE A 210 26.63 -14.22 -10.17
CA ILE A 210 25.88 -14.38 -11.42
C ILE A 210 24.67 -15.29 -11.14
N THR A 211 23.50 -14.91 -11.65
CA THR A 211 22.31 -15.75 -11.47
C THR A 211 22.44 -17.09 -12.19
N ASP A 212 21.93 -18.15 -11.56
CA ASP A 212 21.96 -19.51 -12.12
C ASP A 212 20.93 -19.70 -13.26
N ASN A 213 20.80 -20.94 -13.76
CA ASN A 213 19.88 -21.26 -14.86
C ASN A 213 18.39 -21.08 -14.53
N PHE A 214 18.04 -20.87 -13.26
CA PHE A 214 16.69 -20.65 -12.76
C PHE A 214 16.51 -19.25 -12.17
N GLY A 215 17.48 -18.36 -12.40
CA GLY A 215 17.49 -16.98 -11.93
C GLY A 215 17.82 -16.79 -10.45
N ASN A 216 18.31 -17.83 -9.76
CA ASN A 216 18.71 -17.70 -8.35
C ASN A 216 20.07 -17.01 -8.22
N PHE A 217 20.23 -16.18 -7.20
CA PHE A 217 21.51 -15.63 -6.77
C PHE A 217 21.79 -15.91 -5.29
N SER A 218 23.06 -15.74 -4.92
CA SER A 218 23.57 -16.00 -3.58
C SER A 218 24.83 -15.17 -3.33
N LEU A 219 24.77 -14.27 -2.33
CA LEU A 219 25.81 -13.32 -1.96
C LEU A 219 26.15 -13.50 -0.47
N ALA A 220 27.39 -13.88 -0.17
CA ALA A 220 27.82 -14.19 1.20
C ALA A 220 28.70 -13.10 1.80
N GLY A 221 28.52 -12.83 3.10
CA GLY A 221 29.31 -11.86 3.85
C GLY A 221 28.50 -10.65 4.29
N ILE A 222 29.08 -9.81 5.15
CA ILE A 222 28.41 -8.60 5.63
C ILE A 222 28.23 -7.58 4.49
N GLU A 223 29.11 -7.66 3.50
CA GLU A 223 29.07 -6.91 2.25
C GLU A 223 27.84 -7.24 1.40
N ALA A 224 27.14 -8.35 1.68
CA ALA A 224 25.92 -8.75 0.97
C ALA A 224 24.70 -7.90 1.34
N PHE A 225 24.72 -7.25 2.52
CA PHE A 225 23.62 -6.39 2.98
C PHE A 225 23.77 -4.99 2.38
N GLY A 226 23.60 -4.90 1.06
CA GLY A 226 23.54 -3.66 0.29
C GLY A 226 22.29 -3.62 -0.57
N ASN A 227 22.03 -2.50 -1.24
CA ASN A 227 21.00 -2.45 -2.27
C ASN A 227 21.40 -3.40 -3.39
N LEU A 228 20.48 -4.21 -3.89
CA LEU A 228 20.79 -5.20 -4.91
C LEU A 228 20.62 -4.59 -6.29
N ILE A 229 21.65 -4.66 -7.13
CA ILE A 229 21.59 -4.20 -8.52
C ILE A 229 21.88 -5.39 -9.43
N ALA A 230 20.95 -5.69 -10.34
CA ALA A 230 21.05 -6.75 -11.32
C ALA A 230 21.06 -6.18 -12.74
N ALA A 231 22.00 -6.60 -13.58
CA ALA A 231 22.12 -6.15 -14.96
C ALA A 231 22.55 -7.28 -15.91
N GLY A 232 22.08 -7.17 -17.16
CA GLY A 232 22.30 -8.16 -18.21
C GLY A 232 21.65 -9.51 -17.92
N GLY A 233 22.09 -10.55 -18.64
CA GLY A 233 21.52 -11.89 -18.55
C GLY A 233 20.45 -12.14 -19.62
N ILE A 234 19.68 -13.21 -19.43
CA ILE A 234 18.65 -13.67 -20.36
C ILE A 234 17.38 -13.93 -19.56
N ASP A 235 16.29 -13.27 -19.94
CA ASP A 235 14.96 -13.62 -19.45
C ASP A 235 14.62 -15.05 -19.92
N ILE A 236 14.36 -15.94 -18.97
CA ILE A 236 14.14 -17.36 -19.24
C ILE A 236 12.81 -17.59 -19.96
N SER A 237 11.81 -16.73 -19.75
CA SER A 237 10.44 -16.84 -20.28
C SER A 237 10.34 -16.37 -21.73
N THR A 238 10.93 -15.21 -22.06
CA THR A 238 10.96 -14.66 -23.42
C THR A 238 12.14 -15.23 -24.22
N GLY A 239 13.20 -15.61 -23.51
CA GLY A 239 14.40 -16.17 -24.09
C GLY A 239 15.33 -15.15 -24.74
N LYS A 240 15.09 -13.87 -24.50
CA LYS A 240 15.86 -12.74 -25.05
C LYS A 240 16.77 -12.15 -23.96
N SER A 241 17.72 -11.32 -24.39
CA SER A 241 18.63 -10.65 -23.46
C SER A 241 17.85 -9.65 -22.61
N PHE A 242 18.15 -9.58 -21.32
CA PHE A 242 17.62 -8.53 -20.46
C PHE A 242 18.42 -7.24 -20.71
N GLU A 243 17.71 -6.14 -20.96
CA GLU A 243 18.25 -4.80 -21.23
C GLU A 243 17.98 -3.89 -20.02
N GLY A 244 18.91 -3.00 -19.69
CA GLY A 244 18.84 -2.19 -18.47
C GLY A 244 19.29 -2.90 -17.19
N GLY A 245 18.88 -2.32 -16.06
CA GLY A 245 19.15 -2.81 -14.71
C GLY A 245 17.88 -2.84 -13.86
N LEU A 246 17.81 -3.81 -12.96
CA LEU A 246 16.81 -3.87 -11.89
C LEU A 246 17.50 -3.66 -10.55
N SER A 247 16.83 -2.96 -9.65
CA SER A 247 17.32 -2.62 -8.33
C SER A 247 16.38 -3.13 -7.25
N ALA A 248 16.88 -3.38 -6.05
CA ALA A 248 16.05 -3.64 -4.88
C ALA A 248 16.71 -3.07 -3.61
N PRO A 249 15.92 -2.60 -2.62
CA PRO A 249 16.47 -2.15 -1.35
C PRO A 249 17.25 -3.25 -0.61
N ALA A 250 18.15 -2.85 0.29
CA ALA A 250 18.88 -3.79 1.14
C ALA A 250 17.96 -4.74 1.93
N GLY A 251 18.32 -6.01 1.98
CA GLY A 251 17.54 -7.08 2.63
C GLY A 251 16.48 -7.74 1.75
N SER A 252 16.34 -7.31 0.48
CA SER A 252 15.43 -7.95 -0.48
C SER A 252 15.90 -9.34 -0.90
N SER A 253 14.97 -10.26 -1.10
CA SER A 253 15.20 -11.56 -1.76
C SER A 253 14.64 -11.60 -3.19
N VAL A 254 14.00 -10.52 -3.63
CA VAL A 254 13.48 -10.34 -4.99
C VAL A 254 14.02 -9.05 -5.59
N VAL A 255 14.56 -9.15 -6.81
CA VAL A 255 14.96 -8.01 -7.64
C VAL A 255 14.07 -7.99 -8.88
N SER A 256 13.23 -6.96 -9.04
CA SER A 256 12.11 -6.92 -9.98
C SER A 256 11.76 -5.47 -10.38
N PRO A 257 10.93 -5.25 -11.42
CA PRO A 257 10.44 -3.90 -11.75
C PRO A 257 9.77 -3.19 -10.56
N LEU A 258 9.06 -3.91 -9.70
CA LEU A 258 8.40 -3.34 -8.51
C LEU A 258 9.39 -2.98 -7.41
N THR A 259 10.38 -3.83 -7.14
CA THR A 259 11.42 -3.52 -6.14
C THR A 259 12.36 -2.43 -6.64
N THR A 260 12.52 -2.28 -7.96
CA THR A 260 13.24 -1.16 -8.58
C THR A 260 12.50 0.15 -8.32
N LEU A 261 11.18 0.14 -8.45
CA LEU A 261 10.36 1.31 -8.13
C LEU A 261 10.42 1.67 -6.64
N ILE A 262 10.40 0.68 -5.74
CA ILE A 262 10.60 0.90 -4.29
C ILE A 262 11.98 1.51 -4.03
N TYR A 263 13.03 0.95 -4.64
CA TYR A 263 14.39 1.46 -4.55
C TYR A 263 14.45 2.94 -4.98
N GLU A 264 13.86 3.29 -6.12
CA GLU A 264 13.83 4.68 -6.60
C GLU A 264 13.00 5.61 -5.72
N ILE A 265 11.86 5.16 -5.18
CA ILE A 265 11.06 5.97 -4.25
C ILE A 265 11.89 6.30 -3.00
N VAL A 266 12.60 5.32 -2.45
CA VAL A 266 13.51 5.48 -1.30
C VAL A 266 14.61 6.49 -1.62
N HIS A 267 15.32 6.33 -2.74
CA HIS A 267 16.47 7.19 -3.08
C HIS A 267 16.08 8.61 -3.47
N ASN A 268 14.96 8.80 -4.18
CA ASN A 268 14.57 10.11 -4.69
C ASN A 268 13.80 10.96 -3.68
N ASN A 269 13.12 10.33 -2.70
CA ASN A 269 12.24 11.01 -1.76
C ASN A 269 12.69 10.84 -0.30
N ALA A 270 13.79 10.11 -0.09
CA ALA A 270 14.40 9.83 1.20
C ALA A 270 13.40 9.26 2.23
N LEU A 271 12.52 8.39 1.73
CA LEU A 271 11.52 7.64 2.50
C LEU A 271 12.10 6.30 2.98
N SER A 272 11.50 5.72 4.02
CA SER A 272 11.83 4.34 4.40
C SER A 272 11.30 3.32 3.39
N VAL A 273 11.92 2.14 3.33
CA VAL A 273 11.47 1.03 2.47
C VAL A 273 9.99 0.69 2.72
N ASN A 274 9.55 0.65 3.98
CA ASN A 274 8.15 0.35 4.32
C ASN A 274 7.18 1.42 3.79
N GLN A 275 7.55 2.70 3.88
CA GLN A 275 6.74 3.78 3.30
C GLN A 275 6.69 3.70 1.78
N ALA A 276 7.83 3.42 1.14
CA ALA A 276 7.91 3.25 -0.31
C ALA A 276 7.08 2.05 -0.79
N SER A 277 7.14 0.91 -0.10
CA SER A 277 6.30 -0.26 -0.37
C SER A 277 4.81 0.05 -0.24
N ALA A 278 4.41 0.75 0.82
CA ALA A 278 3.01 1.16 1.02
C ALA A 278 2.52 2.12 -0.09
N ILE A 279 3.37 3.06 -0.51
CA ILE A 279 3.06 3.95 -1.64
C ILE A 279 2.86 3.14 -2.92
N ALA A 280 3.80 2.23 -3.25
CA ALA A 280 3.71 1.39 -4.43
C ALA A 280 2.45 0.51 -4.42
N LEU A 281 2.16 -0.17 -3.31
CA LEU A 281 0.98 -1.03 -3.17
C LEU A 281 -0.33 -0.24 -3.36
N ARG A 282 -0.48 0.88 -2.65
CA ARG A 282 -1.69 1.72 -2.72
C ARG A 282 -1.89 2.32 -4.10
N THR A 283 -0.86 2.95 -4.66
CA THR A 283 -0.98 3.69 -5.93
C THR A 283 -1.18 2.77 -7.13
N LEU A 284 -0.60 1.56 -7.10
CA LEU A 284 -0.75 0.56 -8.16
C LEU A 284 -1.92 -0.41 -7.92
N SER A 285 -2.74 -0.16 -6.89
CA SER A 285 -3.91 -0.98 -6.55
C SER A 285 -3.59 -2.46 -6.30
N LEU A 286 -2.43 -2.72 -5.68
CA LEU A 286 -2.02 -4.04 -5.23
C LEU A 286 -2.48 -4.28 -3.79
N ASN A 287 -2.53 -5.55 -3.38
CA ASN A 287 -2.93 -5.91 -2.01
C ASN A 287 -1.92 -5.39 -0.99
N GLU A 288 -2.39 -4.56 -0.05
CA GLU A 288 -1.55 -3.87 0.95
C GLU A 288 -0.80 -4.80 1.92
N ASN A 289 -1.15 -6.08 1.98
CA ASN A 289 -0.53 -7.06 2.87
C ASN A 289 0.65 -7.83 2.24
N ILE A 290 1.06 -7.50 1.02
CA ILE A 290 2.18 -8.18 0.33
C ILE A 290 3.52 -7.53 0.70
N ASP A 291 4.49 -8.36 1.06
CA ASP A 291 5.89 -7.93 1.21
C ASP A 291 6.63 -7.95 -0.14
N LEU A 292 6.47 -6.87 -0.93
CA LEU A 292 7.02 -6.78 -2.29
C LEU A 292 8.53 -7.06 -2.41
N VAL A 293 9.32 -6.77 -1.37
CA VAL A 293 10.78 -6.97 -1.41
C VAL A 293 11.20 -8.43 -1.22
N ASN A 294 10.28 -9.29 -0.76
CA ASN A 294 10.51 -10.73 -0.57
C ASN A 294 9.46 -11.63 -1.26
N PHE A 295 8.59 -11.06 -2.09
CA PHE A 295 7.48 -11.78 -2.70
C PHE A 295 7.80 -12.24 -4.12
N ASP A 296 8.09 -13.53 -4.27
CA ASP A 296 8.29 -14.18 -5.57
C ASP A 296 6.94 -14.49 -6.23
N SER A 297 6.45 -13.55 -7.04
CA SER A 297 5.13 -13.62 -7.70
C SER A 297 4.98 -14.82 -8.63
N ILE A 298 6.05 -15.24 -9.32
CA ILE A 298 5.99 -16.39 -10.24
C ILE A 298 5.81 -17.66 -9.41
N LYS A 299 6.65 -17.87 -8.38
CA LYS A 299 6.54 -19.03 -7.49
C LYS A 299 5.18 -19.11 -6.80
N GLU A 300 4.68 -17.99 -6.26
CA GLU A 300 3.40 -17.99 -5.53
C GLU A 300 2.19 -18.21 -6.47
N SER A 301 2.26 -17.80 -7.73
CA SER A 301 1.17 -17.99 -8.70
C SER A 301 0.88 -19.45 -9.08
N ILE A 302 1.90 -20.31 -9.03
CA ILE A 302 1.83 -21.73 -9.43
C ILE A 302 1.81 -22.68 -8.23
N ARG A 303 1.78 -22.13 -7.00
CA ARG A 303 1.93 -22.89 -5.78
C ARG A 303 0.70 -23.78 -5.50
N SER A 304 0.88 -25.10 -5.45
CA SER A 304 -0.23 -26.06 -5.34
C SER A 304 -0.85 -26.19 -3.94
N ASP A 305 -0.19 -25.66 -2.90
CA ASP A 305 -0.60 -25.78 -1.50
C ASP A 305 -1.24 -24.48 -0.93
N THR A 306 -1.62 -23.55 -1.80
CA THR A 306 -2.30 -22.30 -1.44
C THR A 306 -3.69 -22.19 -2.07
N ASP A 307 -4.52 -21.29 -1.56
CA ASP A 307 -5.84 -21.04 -2.15
C ASP A 307 -5.75 -20.23 -3.46
N ALA A 308 -6.80 -20.31 -4.27
CA ALA A 308 -6.88 -19.65 -5.57
C ALA A 308 -6.84 -18.11 -5.49
N ALA A 309 -7.25 -17.52 -4.36
CA ALA A 309 -7.21 -16.06 -4.19
C ALA A 309 -5.77 -15.56 -3.99
N THR A 310 -4.95 -16.31 -3.25
CA THR A 310 -3.52 -16.04 -3.08
C THR A 310 -2.77 -16.16 -4.41
N GLN A 311 -3.10 -17.18 -5.23
CA GLN A 311 -2.55 -17.31 -6.59
C GLN A 311 -2.95 -16.13 -7.47
N GLU A 312 -4.21 -15.69 -7.41
CA GLU A 312 -4.69 -14.53 -8.17
C GLU A 312 -3.96 -13.23 -7.79
N ILE A 313 -3.70 -13.03 -6.49
CA ILE A 313 -2.88 -11.91 -6.00
C ILE A 313 -1.46 -11.98 -6.58
N ALA A 314 -0.84 -13.16 -6.58
CA ALA A 314 0.50 -13.35 -7.13
C ALA A 314 0.57 -13.08 -8.65
N ILE A 315 -0.44 -13.53 -9.39
CA ILE A 315 -0.58 -13.24 -10.82
C ILE A 315 -0.75 -11.74 -11.05
N LEU A 316 -1.56 -11.05 -10.24
CA LEU A 316 -1.75 -9.60 -10.36
C LEU A 316 -0.44 -8.84 -10.17
N VAL A 317 0.35 -9.20 -9.14
CA VAL A 317 1.69 -8.61 -8.93
C VAL A 317 2.57 -8.80 -10.16
N GLN A 318 2.55 -10.00 -10.76
CA GLN A 318 3.34 -10.29 -11.97
C GLN A 318 2.85 -9.52 -13.20
N VAL A 319 1.53 -9.39 -13.38
CA VAL A 319 0.90 -8.59 -14.45
C VAL A 319 1.29 -7.12 -14.32
N THR A 320 1.23 -6.56 -13.10
CA THR A 320 1.66 -5.19 -12.83
C THR A 320 3.15 -5.00 -13.12
N ALA A 321 4.02 -5.94 -12.72
CA ALA A 321 5.43 -5.90 -13.06
C ALA A 321 5.66 -5.87 -14.59
N GLY A 322 4.91 -6.67 -15.36
CA GLY A 322 4.96 -6.67 -16.84
C GLY A 322 4.46 -5.37 -17.48
N GLN A 323 3.46 -4.72 -16.90
CA GLN A 323 2.99 -3.40 -17.33
C GLN A 323 4.02 -2.30 -17.06
N ILE A 324 4.69 -2.35 -15.91
CA ILE A 324 5.79 -1.43 -15.57
C ILE A 324 6.93 -1.61 -16.55
N ASN A 325 7.33 -2.85 -16.83
CA ASN A 325 8.40 -3.13 -17.79
C ASN A 325 8.06 -2.59 -19.20
N THR A 326 6.81 -2.80 -19.66
CA THR A 326 6.33 -2.26 -20.94
C THR A 326 6.34 -0.73 -20.97
N LEU A 327 5.89 -0.08 -19.89
CA LEU A 327 5.95 1.38 -19.76
C LEU A 327 7.39 1.88 -19.83
N VAL A 328 8.30 1.27 -19.07
CA VAL A 328 9.69 1.69 -18.96
C VAL A 328 10.45 1.48 -20.28
N GLY A 329 10.42 0.26 -20.85
CA GLY A 329 11.16 -0.07 -22.06
C GLY A 329 10.74 0.77 -23.27
N LEU A 330 9.43 0.86 -23.56
CA LEU A 330 8.97 1.64 -24.72
C LEU A 330 9.20 3.16 -24.54
N SER A 331 9.15 3.65 -23.30
CA SER A 331 9.53 5.05 -23.01
C SER A 331 11.03 5.27 -23.20
N ALA A 332 11.87 4.33 -22.73
CA ALA A 332 13.31 4.38 -22.88
C ALA A 332 13.72 4.35 -24.37
N ALA A 333 13.12 3.47 -25.16
CA ALA A 333 13.32 3.41 -26.61
C ALA A 333 12.95 4.71 -27.33
N LEU A 334 11.88 5.41 -26.89
CA LEU A 334 11.56 6.74 -27.40
C LEU A 334 12.67 7.74 -27.07
N LEU A 335 13.08 7.83 -25.80
CA LEU A 335 14.09 8.80 -25.34
C LEU A 335 15.43 8.58 -26.06
N LYS A 336 15.85 7.33 -26.21
CA LYS A 336 17.05 6.93 -26.95
C LYS A 336 16.91 7.20 -28.45
N GLY A 337 15.78 6.82 -29.06
CA GLY A 337 15.53 7.00 -30.49
C GLY A 337 15.44 8.48 -30.92
N VAL A 338 14.91 9.36 -30.07
CA VAL A 338 14.96 10.82 -30.27
C VAL A 338 16.37 11.39 -29.99
N GLY A 339 17.19 10.67 -29.22
CA GLY A 339 18.54 11.08 -28.83
C GLY A 339 18.61 11.93 -27.57
N ILE A 340 17.54 11.95 -26.75
CA ILE A 340 17.51 12.63 -25.44
C ILE A 340 18.51 11.98 -24.48
N THR A 341 18.65 10.65 -24.56
CA THR A 341 19.67 9.89 -23.85
C THR A 341 20.68 9.28 -24.82
N THR A 342 21.88 9.01 -24.31
CA THR A 342 22.98 8.45 -25.11
C THR A 342 22.93 6.93 -25.24
N ASN A 343 22.25 6.25 -24.32
CA ASN A 343 22.03 4.82 -24.32
C ASN A 343 20.68 4.52 -23.65
N GLU A 344 20.28 3.27 -23.72
CA GLU A 344 19.01 2.75 -23.20
C GLU A 344 19.00 2.69 -21.68
N ASP A 345 20.08 2.24 -21.05
CA ASP A 345 20.18 2.09 -19.60
C ASP A 345 19.96 3.44 -18.87
N ASP A 346 20.55 4.52 -19.38
CA ASP A 346 20.34 5.88 -18.88
C ASP A 346 18.87 6.31 -19.02
N ALA A 347 18.18 5.86 -20.07
CA ALA A 347 16.77 6.16 -20.30
C ALA A 347 15.87 5.36 -19.36
N ILE A 348 16.15 4.08 -19.18
CA ILE A 348 15.45 3.19 -18.24
C ILE A 348 15.53 3.75 -16.82
N ASN A 349 16.72 4.08 -16.34
CA ASN A 349 16.93 4.67 -15.01
C ASN A 349 16.17 5.99 -14.85
N LEU A 350 16.17 6.83 -15.88
CA LEU A 350 15.45 8.10 -15.88
C LEU A 350 13.92 7.90 -15.80
N VAL A 351 13.38 6.95 -16.56
CA VAL A 351 11.94 6.67 -16.56
C VAL A 351 11.51 6.11 -15.21
N TYR A 352 12.28 5.19 -14.62
CA TYR A 352 12.02 4.70 -13.26
C TYR A 352 12.05 5.83 -12.22
N LYS A 353 13.04 6.73 -12.30
CA LYS A 353 13.13 7.91 -11.43
C LYS A 353 11.88 8.79 -11.52
N VAL A 354 11.48 9.16 -12.73
CA VAL A 354 10.29 10.00 -12.95
C VAL A 354 9.02 9.30 -12.50
N PHE A 355 8.92 7.99 -12.73
CA PHE A 355 7.78 7.22 -12.29
C PHE A 355 7.69 7.15 -10.76
N ALA A 356 8.82 6.92 -10.07
CA ALA A 356 8.89 6.97 -8.62
C ALA A 356 8.43 8.32 -8.05
N THR A 357 8.88 9.44 -8.64
CA THR A 357 8.41 10.79 -8.26
C THR A 357 6.91 10.95 -8.48
N SER A 358 6.39 10.50 -9.63
CA SER A 358 4.96 10.59 -9.93
C SER A 358 4.09 9.84 -8.92
N LEU A 359 4.53 8.67 -8.44
CA LEU A 359 3.78 7.91 -7.44
C LEU A 359 3.73 8.62 -6.08
N VAL A 360 4.76 9.38 -5.71
CA VAL A 360 4.77 10.16 -4.46
C VAL A 360 3.90 11.42 -4.58
N ASP A 361 3.88 12.07 -5.75
CA ASP A 361 3.13 13.30 -6.00
C ASP A 361 1.61 13.09 -6.23
N THR A 362 1.16 11.85 -6.48
CA THR A 362 -0.28 11.54 -6.52
C THR A 362 -0.93 11.90 -5.19
N LYS A 363 -1.73 12.98 -5.21
CA LYS A 363 -2.48 13.46 -4.03
C LYS A 363 -3.26 12.29 -3.45
N ILE A 364 -3.28 12.22 -2.12
CA ILE A 364 -3.61 11.12 -1.18
C ILE A 364 -4.76 10.13 -1.53
N ASP A 365 -5.55 10.33 -2.59
CA ASP A 365 -6.63 9.43 -3.05
C ASP A 365 -6.52 8.96 -4.53
N GLY A 366 -5.44 9.31 -5.25
CA GLY A 366 -5.24 8.92 -6.65
C GLY A 366 -4.48 7.60 -6.82
N TRP A 367 -5.11 6.58 -7.41
CA TRP A 367 -4.43 5.47 -8.08
C TRP A 367 -3.74 5.94 -9.37
N PHE A 368 -2.69 5.24 -9.81
CA PHE A 368 -2.03 5.43 -11.10
C PHE A 368 -2.45 4.28 -12.03
N ASP A 369 -3.14 4.58 -13.12
CA ASP A 369 -3.63 3.56 -14.05
C ASP A 369 -2.60 3.30 -15.16
N LEU A 370 -1.89 2.18 -15.04
CA LEU A 370 -0.91 1.71 -16.03
C LEU A 370 -1.52 1.41 -17.41
N THR A 371 -2.84 1.44 -17.57
CA THR A 371 -3.54 1.26 -18.84
C THR A 371 -4.09 2.58 -19.42
N ALA A 372 -4.07 3.65 -18.64
CA ALA A 372 -4.58 4.96 -19.04
C ALA A 372 -3.53 5.73 -19.84
N ASN A 373 -3.92 6.17 -21.03
CA ASN A 373 -3.04 6.93 -21.92
C ASN A 373 -2.49 8.22 -21.28
N ASN A 374 -3.31 8.92 -20.49
CA ASN A 374 -2.92 10.16 -19.84
C ASN A 374 -1.83 9.94 -18.78
N ASP A 375 -1.98 8.93 -17.94
CA ASP A 375 -1.03 8.62 -16.86
C ASP A 375 0.32 8.19 -17.46
N ILE A 376 0.29 7.34 -18.48
CA ILE A 376 1.47 6.95 -19.26
C ILE A 376 2.15 8.18 -19.90
N ALA A 377 1.37 9.07 -20.53
CA ALA A 377 1.90 10.26 -21.17
C ALA A 377 2.57 11.21 -20.18
N GLN A 378 2.08 11.30 -18.94
CA GLN A 378 2.72 12.10 -17.89
C GLN A 378 4.13 11.60 -17.56
N ILE A 379 4.35 10.29 -17.48
CA ILE A 379 5.67 9.71 -17.19
C ILE A 379 6.66 10.00 -18.33
N ILE A 380 6.22 9.79 -19.58
CA ILE A 380 7.06 10.06 -20.75
C ILE A 380 7.41 11.55 -20.81
N GLN A 381 6.41 12.43 -20.63
CA GLN A 381 6.62 13.87 -20.65
C GLN A 381 7.56 14.33 -19.52
N GLY A 382 7.38 13.83 -18.30
CA GLY A 382 8.27 14.12 -17.18
C GLY A 382 9.71 13.71 -17.48
N SER A 383 9.91 12.55 -18.12
CA SER A 383 11.23 12.05 -18.50
C SER A 383 11.93 12.92 -19.56
N ILE A 384 11.18 13.42 -20.55
CA ILE A 384 11.70 14.38 -21.54
C ILE A 384 12.18 15.66 -20.85
N LEU A 385 11.44 16.16 -19.86
CA LEU A 385 11.73 17.41 -19.16
C LEU A 385 12.89 17.29 -18.17
N GLU A 386 12.98 16.17 -17.45
CA GLU A 386 14.00 15.95 -16.40
C GLU A 386 15.44 15.93 -16.97
N LYS A 387 15.64 15.45 -18.21
CA LYS A 387 16.98 15.30 -18.80
C LYS A 387 17.62 16.60 -19.32
N ASN A 388 16.92 17.75 -19.25
CA ASN A 388 17.31 19.00 -19.91
C ASN A 388 17.54 18.83 -21.43
N ALA A 389 16.62 18.13 -22.11
CA ALA A 389 16.67 17.96 -23.56
C ALA A 389 16.75 19.31 -24.31
N ASP A 390 17.44 19.35 -25.45
CA ASP A 390 17.42 20.57 -26.27
C ASP A 390 16.04 20.81 -26.91
N ASP A 391 15.79 22.03 -27.40
CA ASP A 391 14.48 22.41 -27.94
C ASP A 391 14.03 21.53 -29.13
N THR A 392 14.96 20.98 -29.91
CA THR A 392 14.64 20.13 -31.07
C THR A 392 14.23 18.73 -30.61
N GLN A 393 15.02 18.16 -29.70
CA GLN A 393 14.74 16.85 -29.11
C GLN A 393 13.43 16.86 -28.32
N ARG A 394 13.19 17.91 -27.53
CA ARG A 394 11.95 18.10 -26.77
C ARG A 394 10.74 18.17 -27.69
N LEU A 395 10.81 19.00 -28.74
CA LEU A 395 9.73 19.11 -29.72
C LEU A 395 9.44 17.76 -30.40
N GLN A 396 10.48 17.02 -30.79
CA GLN A 396 10.33 15.72 -31.44
C GLN A 396 9.72 14.68 -30.50
N GLY A 397 10.17 14.63 -29.24
CA GLY A 397 9.57 13.77 -28.21
C GLY A 397 8.10 14.12 -27.94
N GLU A 398 7.77 15.40 -27.84
CA GLU A 398 6.39 15.89 -27.66
C GLU A 398 5.46 15.52 -28.83
N LEU A 399 5.97 15.55 -30.07
CA LEU A 399 5.20 15.14 -31.25
C LEU A 399 4.87 13.64 -31.27
N LEU A 400 5.78 12.81 -30.76
CA LEU A 400 5.64 11.35 -30.72
C LEU A 400 4.94 10.85 -29.45
N LEU A 401 4.72 11.72 -28.47
CA LEU A 401 4.20 11.38 -27.15
C LEU A 401 2.88 10.61 -27.22
N ALA A 402 1.94 11.09 -28.03
CA ALA A 402 0.61 10.48 -28.16
C ALA A 402 0.67 9.07 -28.77
N ASP A 403 1.55 8.86 -29.76
CA ASP A 403 1.70 7.56 -30.42
C ASP A 403 2.32 6.53 -29.48
N VAL A 404 3.38 6.91 -28.75
CA VAL A 404 4.06 6.00 -27.80
C VAL A 404 3.17 5.73 -26.59
N SER A 405 2.54 6.75 -26.01
CA SER A 405 1.64 6.54 -24.87
C SER A 405 0.46 5.66 -25.25
N GLN A 406 -0.05 5.75 -26.49
CA GLN A 406 -1.14 4.90 -26.97
C GLN A 406 -0.68 3.47 -27.24
N ALA A 407 0.52 3.29 -27.81
CA ALA A 407 1.12 1.98 -28.00
C ALA A 407 1.31 1.23 -26.67
N ILE A 408 1.85 1.92 -25.65
CA ILE A 408 2.00 1.38 -24.29
C ILE A 408 0.62 1.07 -23.69
N ALA A 409 -0.34 1.99 -23.78
CA ALA A 409 -1.70 1.76 -23.25
C ALA A 409 -2.35 0.52 -23.88
N ASN A 410 -2.20 0.31 -25.19
CA ASN A 410 -2.75 -0.87 -25.88
C ASN A 410 -2.11 -2.17 -25.38
N LEU A 411 -0.78 -2.18 -25.23
CA LEU A 411 -0.05 -3.34 -24.72
C LEU A 411 -0.39 -3.61 -23.24
N ASN A 412 -0.44 -2.58 -22.41
CA ASN A 412 -0.78 -2.71 -20.99
C ASN A 412 -2.23 -3.16 -20.76
N LYS A 413 -3.16 -2.76 -21.64
CA LYS A 413 -4.53 -3.32 -21.65
C LYS A 413 -4.52 -4.80 -22.02
N ALA A 414 -3.79 -5.18 -23.06
CA ALA A 414 -3.68 -6.59 -23.44
C ALA A 414 -3.01 -7.45 -22.34
N ILE A 415 -2.05 -6.88 -21.60
CA ILE A 415 -1.42 -7.49 -20.43
C ILE A 415 -2.44 -7.65 -19.29
N ALA A 416 -3.22 -6.61 -18.98
CA ALA A 416 -4.29 -6.68 -17.98
C ALA A 416 -5.35 -7.74 -18.35
N ASP A 417 -5.72 -7.82 -19.64
CA ASP A 417 -6.71 -8.75 -20.16
C ASP A 417 -6.31 -10.23 -20.02
N VAL A 418 -5.04 -10.54 -19.76
CA VAL A 418 -4.60 -11.92 -19.46
C VAL A 418 -5.32 -12.46 -18.21
N LEU A 419 -5.74 -11.59 -17.30
CA LEU A 419 -6.54 -11.93 -16.11
C LEU A 419 -7.96 -12.42 -16.44
N SER A 420 -8.41 -12.35 -17.69
CA SER A 420 -9.75 -12.83 -18.09
C SER A 420 -9.88 -14.37 -18.09
N ASN A 421 -8.76 -15.12 -18.16
CA ASN A 421 -8.72 -16.59 -18.20
C ASN A 421 -8.15 -17.22 -16.92
N LYS A 422 -8.75 -16.90 -15.76
CA LYS A 422 -8.24 -17.18 -14.39
C LYS A 422 -8.04 -18.64 -13.97
N THR A 423 -8.36 -19.62 -14.82
CA THR A 423 -8.40 -21.04 -14.40
C THR A 423 -7.07 -21.78 -14.54
N ASP A 424 -6.05 -21.17 -15.16
CA ASP A 424 -4.74 -21.80 -15.42
C ASP A 424 -3.61 -20.76 -15.33
N ALA A 425 -2.90 -20.75 -14.19
CA ALA A 425 -1.80 -19.84 -13.92
C ALA A 425 -0.65 -19.97 -14.93
N GLY A 426 -0.33 -21.20 -15.37
CA GLY A 426 0.73 -21.43 -16.37
C GLY A 426 0.37 -20.86 -17.74
N LEU A 427 -0.89 -20.99 -18.15
CA LEU A 427 -1.38 -20.35 -19.39
C LEU A 427 -1.38 -18.82 -19.29
N THR A 428 -1.71 -18.27 -18.12
CA THR A 428 -1.64 -16.82 -17.87
C THR A 428 -0.20 -16.32 -17.99
N LEU A 429 0.76 -16.97 -17.32
CA LEU A 429 2.19 -16.62 -17.43
C LEU A 429 2.71 -16.77 -18.86
N ASN A 430 2.27 -17.79 -19.61
CA ASN A 430 2.59 -17.94 -21.02
C ASN A 430 2.09 -16.77 -21.89
N ASN A 431 0.85 -16.35 -21.67
CA ASN A 431 0.26 -15.22 -22.41
C ASN A 431 0.97 -13.90 -22.06
N LEU A 432 1.36 -13.71 -20.79
CA LEU A 432 2.14 -12.55 -20.34
C LEU A 432 3.50 -12.51 -21.04
N ALA A 433 4.26 -13.61 -21.02
CA ALA A 433 5.55 -13.70 -21.70
C ALA A 433 5.44 -13.47 -23.22
N ALA A 434 4.35 -13.96 -23.85
CA ALA A 434 4.09 -13.70 -25.27
C ALA A 434 3.85 -12.21 -25.56
N LEU A 435 3.13 -11.52 -24.67
CA LEU A 435 2.92 -10.06 -24.78
C LEU A 435 4.22 -9.28 -24.55
N GLN A 436 5.07 -9.70 -23.62
CA GLN A 436 6.39 -9.10 -23.41
C GLN A 436 7.29 -9.27 -24.64
N ILE A 437 7.31 -10.44 -25.28
CA ILE A 437 8.01 -10.63 -26.57
C ILE A 437 7.52 -9.64 -27.63
N VAL A 438 6.20 -9.39 -27.69
CA VAL A 438 5.61 -8.42 -28.61
C VAL A 438 6.03 -7.00 -28.23
N ALA A 439 5.96 -6.63 -26.95
CA ALA A 439 6.36 -5.32 -26.46
C ALA A 439 7.81 -4.98 -26.82
N GLU A 440 8.76 -5.89 -26.60
CA GLU A 440 10.16 -5.68 -26.98
C GLU A 440 10.37 -5.56 -28.50
N ASN A 441 9.57 -6.27 -29.32
CA ASN A 441 9.63 -6.09 -30.78
C ASN A 441 9.11 -4.71 -31.20
N ILE A 442 8.17 -4.14 -30.43
CA ILE A 442 7.65 -2.78 -30.61
C ILE A 442 8.68 -1.76 -30.12
N GLU A 443 9.35 -2.02 -29.00
CA GLU A 443 10.44 -1.21 -28.45
C GLU A 443 11.55 -0.97 -29.48
N THR A 444 12.09 -2.06 -30.08
CA THR A 444 13.07 -1.95 -31.18
C THR A 444 12.55 -1.10 -32.35
N ALA A 445 11.25 -1.20 -32.64
CA ALA A 445 10.63 -0.42 -33.71
C ALA A 445 10.45 1.05 -33.33
N ILE A 446 10.12 1.37 -32.08
CA ILE A 446 10.04 2.75 -31.57
C ILE A 446 11.41 3.38 -31.65
N GLU A 447 12.46 2.74 -31.14
CA GLU A 447 13.82 3.28 -31.16
C GLU A 447 14.25 3.65 -32.59
N ALA A 448 14.04 2.74 -33.54
CA ALA A 448 14.45 2.95 -34.93
C ALA A 448 13.67 4.10 -35.62
N ASN A 449 12.35 4.20 -35.37
CA ASN A 449 11.48 5.12 -36.09
C ASN A 449 11.34 6.49 -35.39
N ALA A 450 11.58 6.57 -34.08
CA ALA A 450 11.51 7.81 -33.32
C ALA A 450 12.48 8.87 -33.87
N SER A 451 13.68 8.46 -34.31
CA SER A 451 14.66 9.33 -34.96
C SER A 451 14.12 10.02 -36.24
N THR A 452 13.14 9.41 -36.90
CA THR A 452 12.51 9.91 -38.13
C THR A 452 11.20 10.67 -37.90
N GLY A 453 10.64 10.63 -36.68
CA GLY A 453 9.45 11.38 -36.29
C GLY A 453 8.11 10.78 -36.74
N ASP A 454 8.05 9.50 -37.11
CA ASP A 454 6.81 8.80 -37.51
C ASP A 454 6.69 7.43 -36.85
N LEU A 455 5.67 7.23 -36.01
CA LEU A 455 5.38 5.97 -35.33
C LEU A 455 4.07 5.32 -35.78
N MET A 456 3.41 5.82 -36.83
CA MET A 456 2.09 5.33 -37.26
C MET A 456 2.11 3.83 -37.60
N SER A 457 3.17 3.36 -38.26
CA SER A 457 3.34 1.94 -38.61
C SER A 457 3.62 1.04 -37.40
N VAL A 458 4.19 1.63 -36.33
CA VAL A 458 4.45 0.95 -35.06
C VAL A 458 3.14 0.85 -34.26
N LEU A 459 2.39 1.95 -34.15
CA LEU A 459 1.09 1.99 -33.48
C LEU A 459 0.11 0.97 -34.07
N ALA A 460 0.06 0.84 -35.40
CA ALA A 460 -0.79 -0.13 -36.10
C ALA A 460 -0.53 -1.60 -35.74
N LYS A 461 0.64 -1.93 -35.17
CA LYS A 461 0.98 -3.28 -34.70
C LYS A 461 0.42 -3.58 -33.30
N THR A 462 0.06 -2.54 -32.53
CA THR A 462 -0.45 -2.66 -31.16
C THR A 462 -1.98 -2.75 -31.08
N VAL A 463 -2.70 -2.81 -32.21
CA VAL A 463 -4.16 -2.81 -32.24
C VAL A 463 -4.75 -3.98 -33.02
N GLY A 464 -5.94 -4.41 -32.58
CA GLY A 464 -6.81 -5.35 -33.29
C GLY A 464 -6.12 -6.63 -33.76
N VAL A 465 -6.42 -7.05 -34.99
CA VAL A 465 -5.94 -8.32 -35.58
C VAL A 465 -4.42 -8.37 -35.79
N ASN A 466 -3.71 -7.24 -35.75
CA ASN A 466 -2.26 -7.22 -35.86
C ASN A 466 -1.63 -7.60 -34.51
N LEU A 467 -2.13 -7.02 -33.42
CA LEU A 467 -1.69 -7.40 -32.07
C LEU A 467 -2.01 -8.88 -31.80
N THR A 468 -3.23 -9.33 -32.08
CA THR A 468 -3.62 -10.74 -31.88
C THR A 468 -2.67 -11.70 -32.61
N ARG A 469 -2.34 -11.41 -33.87
CA ARG A 469 -1.43 -12.26 -34.67
C ARG A 469 0.00 -12.22 -34.16
N ALA A 470 0.46 -11.06 -33.69
CA ALA A 470 1.78 -10.92 -33.09
C ALA A 470 1.88 -11.76 -31.81
N VAL A 471 0.86 -11.69 -30.94
CA VAL A 471 0.77 -12.48 -29.71
C VAL A 471 0.69 -13.98 -30.03
N ASP A 472 -0.17 -14.40 -30.96
CA ASP A 472 -0.27 -15.81 -31.37
C ASP A 472 1.05 -16.36 -31.90
N THR A 473 1.81 -15.53 -32.63
CA THR A 473 3.15 -15.90 -33.11
C THR A 473 4.12 -16.02 -31.94
N ALA A 474 4.12 -15.05 -31.02
CA ALA A 474 4.99 -15.03 -29.84
C ALA A 474 4.74 -16.23 -28.91
N ARG A 475 3.48 -16.65 -28.70
CA ARG A 475 3.13 -17.82 -27.88
C ARG A 475 3.82 -19.12 -28.31
N THR A 476 4.18 -19.24 -29.59
CA THR A 476 4.86 -20.44 -30.11
C THR A 476 6.36 -20.49 -29.77
N VAL A 477 6.93 -19.38 -29.30
CA VAL A 477 8.36 -19.26 -28.99
C VAL A 477 8.65 -18.92 -27.53
N VAL A 478 7.60 -18.76 -26.70
CA VAL A 478 7.72 -18.68 -25.23
C VAL A 478 8.46 -19.90 -24.71
N LYS A 479 9.34 -19.67 -23.74
CA LYS A 479 10.20 -20.68 -23.13
C LYS A 479 9.64 -21.10 -21.77
N ASP A 480 10.41 -20.97 -20.70
CA ASP A 480 10.06 -21.46 -19.36
C ASP A 480 9.52 -20.29 -18.54
N VAL A 481 8.22 -20.34 -18.20
CA VAL A 481 7.52 -19.24 -17.51
C VAL A 481 7.31 -19.50 -16.03
N ASP A 482 7.50 -20.73 -15.57
CA ASP A 482 7.23 -21.16 -14.19
C ASP A 482 8.52 -21.53 -13.42
N GLY A 483 9.67 -21.55 -14.10
CA GLY A 483 10.98 -21.86 -13.55
C GLY A 483 11.23 -23.35 -13.33
N ASN A 484 10.43 -24.23 -13.92
CA ASN A 484 10.60 -25.69 -13.78
C ASN A 484 11.72 -26.26 -14.67
N GLY A 485 12.33 -25.44 -15.54
CA GLY A 485 13.39 -25.84 -16.46
C GLY A 485 12.90 -26.46 -17.78
N THR A 486 11.61 -26.40 -18.08
CA THR A 486 10.99 -26.94 -19.31
C THR A 486 10.23 -25.85 -20.07
N PHE A 487 10.07 -26.00 -21.38
CA PHE A 487 9.40 -24.98 -22.19
C PHE A 487 7.88 -25.13 -22.12
N ASP A 488 7.18 -24.03 -21.83
CA ASP A 488 5.73 -23.92 -21.69
C ASP A 488 5.04 -23.47 -22.98
N ALA A 489 5.70 -23.62 -24.14
CA ALA A 489 5.15 -23.23 -25.43
C ALA A 489 3.83 -23.98 -25.74
N VAL A 490 2.74 -23.23 -25.85
CA VAL A 490 1.44 -23.81 -26.23
C VAL A 490 1.42 -24.08 -27.74
N LYS A 491 1.17 -25.33 -28.14
CA LYS A 491 0.88 -25.66 -29.56
C LYS A 491 -0.54 -25.22 -29.90
N ASN A 492 -0.66 -24.40 -30.95
CA ASN A 492 -1.93 -23.84 -31.46
C ASN A 492 -3.05 -24.91 -31.60
N PRO A 493 -4.21 -24.75 -30.93
CA PRO A 493 -5.37 -25.65 -31.10
C PRO A 493 -6.17 -25.43 -32.39
N ASN A 494 -5.91 -24.39 -33.20
CA ASN A 494 -6.68 -24.08 -34.41
C ASN A 494 -5.80 -23.97 -35.65
N SER A 495 -5.36 -25.13 -36.15
CA SER A 495 -5.03 -25.35 -37.56
C SER A 495 -6.07 -26.30 -38.18
N GLY A 496 -7.33 -25.87 -38.19
CA GLY A 496 -8.46 -26.62 -38.75
C GLY A 496 -8.89 -26.13 -40.14
N ASN A 497 -8.19 -26.61 -41.17
CA ASN A 497 -8.70 -26.97 -42.50
C ASN A 497 -9.76 -26.04 -43.18
N SER A 498 -9.30 -25.20 -44.11
CA SER A 498 -10.18 -24.65 -45.17
C SER A 498 -10.58 -25.77 -46.13
N GLY A 499 -11.76 -26.35 -45.90
CA GLY A 499 -12.37 -27.36 -46.75
C GLY A 499 -12.86 -26.78 -48.07
N ASN A 500 -12.19 -27.18 -49.15
CA ASN A 500 -12.70 -27.13 -50.51
C ASN A 500 -14.00 -27.96 -50.63
N SER A 501 -15.05 -27.40 -51.22
CA SER A 501 -16.18 -28.17 -51.77
C SER A 501 -16.65 -27.55 -53.07
N GLY A 502 -16.58 -28.35 -54.14
CA GLY A 502 -17.01 -28.00 -55.47
C GLY A 502 -18.51 -28.21 -55.71
N ASN A 503 -19.09 -27.23 -56.41
CA ASN A 503 -19.97 -27.32 -57.59
C ASN A 503 -21.31 -28.09 -57.53
N SER A 504 -22.42 -27.35 -57.73
CA SER A 504 -23.29 -27.33 -58.94
C SER A 504 -24.42 -26.31 -58.67
N GLY A 505 -24.97 -25.48 -59.54
CA GLY A 505 -24.97 -25.34 -60.99
C GLY A 505 -26.36 -24.79 -61.36
N ASN A 506 -26.46 -23.53 -61.82
CA ASN A 506 -27.59 -23.09 -62.66
C ASN A 506 -27.23 -21.77 -63.37
N SER A 507 -27.13 -21.82 -64.71
CA SER A 507 -26.76 -20.69 -65.56
C SER A 507 -28.00 -20.04 -66.16
N THR A 508 -28.25 -18.79 -65.76
CA THR A 508 -28.99 -17.78 -66.54
C THR A 508 -27.99 -16.74 -67.07
N PRO A 509 -28.29 -16.01 -68.17
CA PRO A 509 -27.32 -15.16 -68.85
C PRO A 509 -26.79 -14.08 -67.90
N SER A 510 -25.48 -14.08 -67.65
CA SER A 510 -24.80 -13.13 -66.78
C SER A 510 -24.82 -11.74 -67.43
N GLY A 511 -25.37 -10.74 -66.73
CA GLY A 511 -25.32 -9.34 -67.18
C GLY A 511 -23.88 -8.87 -67.33
N THR A 512 -23.59 -7.98 -68.26
CA THR A 512 -22.25 -7.39 -68.41
C THR A 512 -22.07 -6.27 -67.38
N PHE A 513 -20.91 -6.19 -66.74
CA PHE A 513 -20.55 -5.05 -65.88
C PHE A 513 -19.27 -4.40 -66.41
N LEU A 514 -19.39 -3.13 -66.81
CA LEU A 514 -18.30 -2.36 -67.41
C LEU A 514 -17.90 -1.22 -66.47
N VAL A 515 -16.59 -1.08 -66.28
CA VAL A 515 -15.97 0.04 -65.58
C VAL A 515 -15.10 0.76 -66.60
N SER A 516 -15.28 2.07 -66.72
CA SER A 516 -14.44 2.92 -67.56
C SER A 516 -13.85 4.05 -66.74
N GLU A 517 -12.55 4.28 -66.90
CA GLU A 517 -11.84 5.45 -66.38
C GLU A 517 -11.46 6.33 -67.57
N ALA A 518 -11.85 7.61 -67.50
CA ALA A 518 -11.44 8.61 -68.48
C ALA A 518 -11.24 9.97 -67.79
N ASN A 519 -10.09 10.60 -68.03
CA ASN A 519 -9.70 11.89 -67.42
C ASN A 519 -9.77 11.88 -65.89
N GLY A 520 -9.45 10.74 -65.27
CA GLY A 520 -9.50 10.53 -63.83
C GLY A 520 -10.90 10.38 -63.24
N ILE A 521 -11.91 10.18 -64.08
CA ILE A 521 -13.28 9.91 -63.65
C ILE A 521 -13.63 8.46 -63.94
N VAL A 522 -14.02 7.75 -62.89
CA VAL A 522 -14.54 6.38 -62.95
C VAL A 522 -16.05 6.41 -63.13
N THR A 523 -16.54 5.72 -64.14
CA THR A 523 -17.96 5.58 -64.46
C THR A 523 -18.33 4.11 -64.67
N PHE A 524 -19.60 3.79 -64.42
CA PHE A 524 -20.11 2.42 -64.46
C PHE A 524 -21.18 2.24 -65.56
N GLY A 525 -21.14 1.11 -66.25
CA GLY A 525 -22.10 0.74 -67.30
C GLY A 525 -22.34 -0.78 -67.40
N GLY A 526 -23.07 -1.20 -68.44
CA GLY A 526 -23.44 -2.61 -68.66
C GLY A 526 -24.86 -2.96 -68.21
N THR A 527 -25.22 -4.24 -68.32
CA THR A 527 -26.57 -4.77 -68.05
C THR A 527 -26.73 -5.45 -66.68
N ALA A 528 -25.65 -5.65 -65.93
CA ALA A 528 -25.71 -6.17 -64.56
C ALA A 528 -26.49 -5.21 -63.63
N SER A 529 -27.38 -5.75 -62.80
CA SER A 529 -28.20 -5.02 -61.82
C SER A 529 -27.72 -5.27 -60.38
N GLY A 530 -28.19 -4.48 -59.44
CA GLY A 530 -27.78 -4.51 -58.03
C GLY A 530 -26.74 -3.44 -57.66
N ASN A 531 -26.29 -3.47 -56.40
CA ASN A 531 -25.30 -2.53 -55.86
C ASN A 531 -23.91 -2.80 -56.45
N ILE A 532 -23.15 -1.72 -56.62
CA ILE A 532 -21.74 -1.76 -57.02
C ILE A 532 -20.91 -1.82 -55.74
N THR A 533 -19.98 -2.78 -55.65
CA THR A 533 -19.01 -2.88 -54.55
C THR A 533 -17.59 -2.70 -55.08
N ILE A 534 -16.69 -2.24 -54.22
CA ILE A 534 -15.27 -2.01 -54.52
C ILE A 534 -14.38 -2.92 -53.67
N SER A 535 -13.24 -3.36 -54.23
CA SER A 535 -12.22 -4.12 -53.52
C SER A 535 -10.83 -3.69 -53.97
N TRP A 536 -9.94 -3.45 -53.02
CA TRP A 536 -8.60 -2.91 -53.25
C TRP A 536 -7.52 -3.99 -53.23
N SER A 537 -6.48 -3.81 -54.04
CA SER A 537 -5.25 -4.62 -53.99
C SER A 537 -4.20 -4.08 -53.01
N GLY A 538 -4.46 -2.91 -52.40
CA GLY A 538 -3.61 -2.20 -51.45
C GLY A 538 -4.45 -1.24 -50.58
N VAL A 539 -3.93 -0.06 -50.25
CA VAL A 539 -4.63 0.93 -49.42
C VAL A 539 -5.85 1.50 -50.15
N ALA A 540 -7.00 1.53 -49.47
CA ALA A 540 -8.23 2.07 -50.04
C ALA A 540 -8.06 3.53 -50.49
N GLY A 541 -8.56 3.86 -51.68
CA GLY A 541 -8.42 5.18 -52.29
C GLY A 541 -7.04 5.48 -52.88
N ASN A 542 -6.01 4.67 -52.59
CA ASN A 542 -4.62 4.92 -52.98
C ASN A 542 -3.94 3.68 -53.58
N SER A 543 -4.70 2.86 -54.34
CA SER A 543 -4.22 1.61 -54.95
C SER A 543 -5.09 1.20 -56.14
N VAL A 544 -4.85 0.00 -56.67
CA VAL A 544 -5.68 -0.56 -57.75
C VAL A 544 -6.96 -1.18 -57.19
N ALA A 545 -8.11 -0.68 -57.63
CA ALA A 545 -9.44 -1.16 -57.30
C ALA A 545 -10.01 -2.11 -58.37
N SER A 546 -10.80 -3.06 -57.91
CA SER A 546 -11.71 -3.86 -58.74
C SER A 546 -13.15 -3.68 -58.26
N PHE A 547 -14.10 -3.71 -59.20
CA PHE A 547 -15.51 -3.49 -58.91
C PHE A 547 -16.35 -4.71 -59.24
N THR A 548 -17.41 -4.92 -58.47
CA THR A 548 -18.38 -6.01 -58.68
C THR A 548 -19.81 -5.47 -58.63
N ARG A 549 -20.68 -5.96 -59.51
CA ARG A 549 -22.13 -5.63 -59.50
C ARG A 549 -22.96 -6.89 -59.72
N GLY A 550 -23.86 -7.19 -58.78
CA GLY A 550 -24.73 -8.39 -58.90
C GLY A 550 -23.94 -9.71 -59.03
N GLY A 551 -22.77 -9.80 -58.40
CA GLY A 551 -21.87 -10.96 -58.49
C GLY A 551 -20.96 -11.00 -59.73
N VAL A 552 -21.07 -10.03 -60.65
CA VAL A 552 -20.23 -9.94 -61.85
C VAL A 552 -19.08 -8.96 -61.61
N LYS A 553 -17.84 -9.45 -61.65
CA LYS A 553 -16.63 -8.63 -61.55
C LYS A 553 -16.36 -7.91 -62.87
N ALA A 554 -16.07 -6.62 -62.82
CA ALA A 554 -15.66 -5.87 -64.00
C ALA A 554 -14.33 -6.40 -64.54
N GLY A 555 -14.20 -6.49 -65.87
CA GLY A 555 -12.95 -6.94 -66.51
C GLY A 555 -11.81 -5.93 -66.39
N ALA A 556 -12.13 -4.65 -66.16
CA ALA A 556 -11.15 -3.58 -65.95
C ALA A 556 -10.92 -3.34 -64.45
N THR A 557 -9.66 -3.13 -64.09
CA THR A 557 -9.22 -2.62 -62.79
C THR A 557 -8.81 -1.17 -62.92
N VAL A 558 -8.96 -0.37 -61.87
CA VAL A 558 -8.73 1.08 -61.89
C VAL A 558 -7.67 1.46 -60.89
N ASP A 559 -6.67 2.24 -61.31
CA ASP A 559 -5.60 2.71 -60.43
C ASP A 559 -5.91 4.12 -59.90
N PHE A 560 -6.11 4.23 -58.58
CA PHE A 560 -6.36 5.51 -57.90
C PHE A 560 -5.07 6.21 -57.42
N LEU A 561 -3.90 5.58 -57.56
CA LEU A 561 -2.62 6.21 -57.26
C LEU A 561 -2.20 7.21 -58.36
N GLU A 562 -2.58 6.94 -59.61
CA GLU A 562 -2.14 7.72 -60.77
C GLU A 562 -3.30 8.32 -61.57
N SER A 563 -4.17 7.47 -62.15
CA SER A 563 -5.10 7.91 -63.19
C SER A 563 -6.45 8.35 -62.64
N ALA A 564 -7.08 7.55 -61.77
CA ALA A 564 -8.39 7.84 -61.20
C ALA A 564 -8.33 8.79 -60.00
N LYS A 565 -9.24 9.76 -59.95
CA LYS A 565 -9.36 10.74 -58.86
C LYS A 565 -10.78 10.85 -58.30
N LYS A 566 -11.78 10.34 -59.01
CA LYS A 566 -13.20 10.56 -58.69
C LYS A 566 -14.09 9.46 -59.26
N ILE A 567 -15.16 9.12 -58.56
CA ILE A 567 -16.23 8.24 -59.01
C ILE A 567 -17.49 9.07 -59.30
N VAL A 568 -18.11 8.89 -60.47
CA VAL A 568 -19.38 9.55 -60.82
C VAL A 568 -20.48 8.50 -61.03
N LEU A 569 -21.53 8.59 -60.21
CA LEU A 569 -22.68 7.69 -60.22
C LEU A 569 -23.83 8.23 -61.07
N ALA A 570 -24.35 7.40 -61.97
CA ALA A 570 -25.52 7.73 -62.77
C ALA A 570 -26.84 7.41 -62.04
N SER A 571 -27.96 7.91 -62.58
CA SER A 571 -29.29 7.70 -61.99
C SER A 571 -29.61 6.20 -61.89
N GLY A 572 -30.07 5.77 -60.71
CA GLY A 572 -30.37 4.35 -60.42
C GLY A 572 -29.14 3.48 -60.12
N GLN A 573 -27.94 4.05 -60.03
CA GLN A 573 -26.76 3.36 -59.52
C GLN A 573 -26.63 3.55 -58.01
N THR A 574 -26.22 2.50 -57.31
CA THR A 574 -25.91 2.53 -55.88
C THR A 574 -24.53 1.95 -55.68
N LEU A 575 -23.62 2.73 -55.11
CA LEU A 575 -22.30 2.28 -54.65
C LEU A 575 -22.43 1.88 -53.18
N GLY A 576 -21.92 0.71 -52.80
CA GLY A 576 -22.00 0.27 -51.41
C GLY A 576 -20.86 -0.61 -50.94
N GLY A 577 -20.58 -0.53 -49.64
CA GLY A 577 -19.47 -1.18 -48.95
C GLY A 577 -19.17 -0.48 -47.61
N PRO A 578 -18.21 -0.96 -46.80
CA PRO A 578 -17.82 -0.28 -45.56
C PRO A 578 -17.14 1.07 -45.85
N ALA A 579 -17.26 2.05 -44.93
CA ALA A 579 -16.72 3.41 -45.11
C ALA A 579 -15.22 3.45 -45.41
N SER A 580 -14.44 2.61 -44.72
CA SER A 580 -13.00 2.45 -44.97
C SER A 580 -12.64 2.13 -46.42
N ASN A 581 -13.51 1.44 -47.17
CA ASN A 581 -13.27 1.15 -48.59
C ASN A 581 -13.39 2.38 -49.50
N PHE A 582 -13.91 3.50 -49.00
CA PHE A 582 -14.09 4.74 -49.74
C PHE A 582 -13.18 5.86 -49.24
N SER A 583 -12.31 5.58 -48.27
CA SER A 583 -11.36 6.55 -47.71
C SER A 583 -10.56 7.27 -48.82
N GLY A 584 -10.54 8.60 -48.80
CA GLY A 584 -9.82 9.43 -49.76
C GLY A 584 -10.50 9.59 -51.12
N LEU A 585 -11.69 9.02 -51.34
CA LEU A 585 -12.40 9.12 -52.61
C LEU A 585 -13.30 10.35 -52.69
N VAL A 586 -13.39 10.90 -53.90
CA VAL A 586 -14.44 11.86 -54.29
C VAL A 586 -15.56 11.12 -55.02
N ILE A 587 -16.80 11.24 -54.54
CA ILE A 587 -18.01 10.59 -55.07
C ILE A 587 -19.02 11.66 -55.49
N ASP A 588 -19.50 11.60 -56.72
CA ASP A 588 -20.40 12.62 -57.31
C ASP A 588 -21.46 11.96 -58.21
N GLY A 589 -22.38 12.76 -58.74
CA GLY A 589 -23.40 12.39 -59.70
C GLY A 589 -24.80 12.40 -59.10
N VAL A 590 -25.70 11.61 -59.68
CA VAL A 590 -27.12 11.54 -59.29
C VAL A 590 -27.54 10.16 -58.78
N GLY A 591 -26.56 9.28 -58.52
CA GLY A 591 -26.76 7.97 -57.91
C GLY A 591 -26.65 8.02 -56.37
N ASN A 592 -26.65 6.86 -55.73
CA ASN A 592 -26.71 6.74 -54.27
C ASN A 592 -25.45 6.11 -53.69
N LEU A 593 -25.13 6.44 -52.43
CA LEU A 593 -24.07 5.83 -51.64
C LEU A 593 -24.65 5.14 -50.41
N ILE A 594 -24.29 3.88 -50.18
CA ILE A 594 -24.70 3.12 -48.99
C ILE A 594 -23.45 2.59 -48.31
N LEU A 595 -23.07 3.20 -47.18
CA LEU A 595 -22.02 2.71 -46.32
C LEU A 595 -22.60 1.59 -45.45
N THR A 596 -22.08 0.37 -45.61
CA THR A 596 -22.59 -0.82 -44.93
C THR A 596 -21.86 -1.03 -43.61
N GLY A 597 -22.59 -1.32 -42.54
CA GLY A 597 -22.04 -1.42 -41.20
C GLY A 597 -21.83 -0.05 -40.55
N ASP A 598 -21.27 -0.06 -39.36
CA ASP A 598 -21.00 1.17 -38.62
C ASP A 598 -19.76 1.88 -39.16
N SER A 599 -19.81 3.21 -39.20
CA SER A 599 -18.71 4.08 -39.65
C SER A 599 -18.27 4.99 -38.51
N THR A 600 -16.97 5.25 -38.41
CA THR A 600 -16.45 6.31 -37.53
C THR A 600 -16.60 7.68 -38.19
N VAL A 601 -16.66 8.75 -37.41
CA VAL A 601 -16.68 10.13 -37.90
C VAL A 601 -15.42 10.41 -38.73
N SER A 602 -14.28 9.83 -38.34
CA SER A 602 -13.01 9.98 -39.06
C SER A 602 -13.04 9.32 -40.45
N GLU A 603 -13.63 8.13 -40.58
CA GLU A 603 -13.82 7.46 -41.88
C GLU A 603 -14.77 8.23 -42.79
N LEU A 604 -15.80 8.87 -42.23
CA LEU A 604 -16.72 9.70 -43.00
C LEU A 604 -16.06 11.01 -43.46
N ALA A 605 -15.23 11.63 -42.62
CA ALA A 605 -14.58 12.90 -42.91
C ALA A 605 -13.62 12.86 -44.10
N VAL A 606 -13.08 11.68 -44.44
CA VAL A 606 -12.15 11.48 -45.55
C VAL A 606 -12.84 11.05 -46.85
N ILE A 607 -14.17 10.96 -46.89
CA ILE A 607 -14.95 10.67 -48.10
C ILE A 607 -15.62 11.97 -48.56
N ASP A 608 -15.28 12.47 -49.74
CA ASP A 608 -15.94 13.65 -50.31
C ASP A 608 -17.14 13.22 -51.17
N TYR A 609 -18.33 13.22 -50.58
CA TYR A 609 -19.60 13.03 -51.29
C TYR A 609 -20.42 14.33 -51.41
N SER A 610 -19.78 15.50 -51.23
CA SER A 610 -20.48 16.80 -51.18
C SER A 610 -21.19 17.18 -52.48
N ALA A 611 -20.75 16.63 -53.61
CA ALA A 611 -21.34 16.87 -54.94
C ALA A 611 -22.42 15.83 -55.33
N LEU A 612 -22.59 14.76 -54.55
CA LEU A 612 -23.57 13.72 -54.84
C LEU A 612 -25.01 14.22 -54.62
N LEU A 613 -25.85 14.11 -55.64
CA LEU A 613 -27.25 14.58 -55.63
C LEU A 613 -28.26 13.49 -55.24
N GLY A 614 -27.85 12.23 -55.15
CA GLY A 614 -28.69 11.15 -54.61
C GLY A 614 -28.54 11.00 -53.10
N TYR A 615 -29.13 9.96 -52.52
CA TYR A 615 -29.07 9.77 -51.07
C TYR A 615 -27.75 9.10 -50.63
N VAL A 616 -27.31 9.47 -49.43
CA VAL A 616 -26.20 8.84 -48.71
C VAL A 616 -26.78 8.20 -47.46
N ILE A 617 -26.48 6.92 -47.21
CA ILE A 617 -26.89 6.19 -46.01
C ILE A 617 -25.64 5.69 -45.29
N TYR A 618 -25.55 5.97 -43.99
CA TYR A 618 -24.55 5.40 -43.08
C TYR A 618 -25.10 5.39 -41.65
N SER A 619 -24.53 4.54 -40.80
CA SER A 619 -24.71 4.59 -39.35
C SER A 619 -23.37 4.94 -38.70
N ILE A 620 -23.39 5.70 -37.62
CA ILE A 620 -22.21 6.12 -36.87
C ILE A 620 -22.03 5.21 -35.67
N LYS A 621 -20.81 4.70 -35.46
CA LYS A 621 -20.37 4.13 -34.18
C LYS A 621 -18.97 4.61 -33.86
N ASP A 622 -18.84 5.46 -32.84
CA ASP A 622 -17.57 6.13 -32.54
C ASP A 622 -17.52 6.57 -31.06
N SER A 623 -16.35 7.05 -30.64
CA SER A 623 -16.11 7.69 -29.35
C SER A 623 -16.96 8.94 -29.19
N ILE A 624 -17.32 9.28 -27.96
CA ILE A 624 -18.14 10.47 -27.70
C ILE A 624 -17.45 11.77 -28.12
N LEU A 625 -16.12 11.83 -27.97
CA LEU A 625 -15.33 12.99 -28.40
C LEU A 625 -15.46 13.22 -29.91
N ALA A 626 -15.40 12.14 -30.71
CA ALA A 626 -15.56 12.22 -32.15
C ALA A 626 -16.99 12.60 -32.55
N ILE A 627 -18.00 12.02 -31.89
CA ILE A 627 -19.42 12.31 -32.18
C ILE A 627 -19.76 13.77 -31.86
N VAL A 628 -19.39 14.27 -30.67
CA VAL A 628 -19.65 15.67 -30.27
C VAL A 628 -18.81 16.66 -31.08
N GLY A 629 -17.61 16.25 -31.52
CA GLY A 629 -16.76 17.03 -32.41
C GLY A 629 -17.20 17.02 -33.88
N ALA A 630 -18.14 16.15 -34.26
CA ALA A 630 -18.58 16.03 -35.65
C ALA A 630 -19.40 17.25 -36.09
N PRO A 631 -19.29 17.68 -37.36
CA PRO A 631 -20.22 18.66 -37.91
C PRO A 631 -21.67 18.15 -37.82
N ILE A 632 -22.60 19.00 -37.37
CA ILE A 632 -24.00 18.59 -37.14
C ILE A 632 -24.66 17.97 -38.38
N ALA A 633 -24.31 18.42 -39.58
CA ALA A 633 -24.82 17.86 -40.84
C ALA A 633 -24.43 16.38 -41.05
N VAL A 634 -23.28 15.95 -40.52
CA VAL A 634 -22.84 14.54 -40.53
C VAL A 634 -23.70 13.71 -39.57
N LEU A 635 -24.04 14.27 -38.40
CA LEU A 635 -24.93 13.60 -37.45
C LEU A 635 -26.37 13.54 -37.99
N ASP A 636 -26.91 14.66 -38.49
CA ASP A 636 -28.25 14.77 -39.06
C ASP A 636 -28.52 13.80 -40.21
N SER A 637 -27.49 13.50 -41.02
CA SER A 637 -27.61 12.61 -42.17
C SER A 637 -27.40 11.13 -41.83
N ALA A 638 -27.04 10.80 -40.57
CA ALA A 638 -26.89 9.42 -40.14
C ALA A 638 -28.25 8.69 -40.08
N THR A 639 -28.19 7.37 -40.16
CA THR A 639 -29.31 6.50 -39.78
C THR A 639 -29.27 6.33 -38.26
N ASP A 640 -28.37 5.48 -37.76
CA ASP A 640 -28.18 5.30 -36.31
C ASP A 640 -26.93 6.03 -35.81
N ILE A 641 -26.94 6.47 -34.56
CA ILE A 641 -25.77 7.04 -33.87
C ILE A 641 -25.52 6.21 -32.62
N THR A 642 -24.38 5.54 -32.55
CA THR A 642 -23.98 4.71 -31.40
C THR A 642 -22.72 5.29 -30.78
N ALA A 643 -22.78 5.74 -29.52
CA ALA A 643 -21.59 6.08 -28.76
C ALA A 643 -20.97 4.80 -28.18
N VAL A 644 -19.66 4.60 -28.33
CA VAL A 644 -18.95 3.43 -27.76
C VAL A 644 -18.55 3.64 -26.30
N ASP A 645 -18.37 4.90 -25.90
CA ASP A 645 -18.07 5.30 -24.53
C ASP A 645 -19.34 5.82 -23.86
N ALA A 646 -19.45 5.65 -22.54
CA ALA A 646 -20.52 6.27 -21.78
C ALA A 646 -20.42 7.81 -21.84
N ILE A 647 -21.56 8.47 -21.85
CA ILE A 647 -21.68 9.90 -22.10
C ILE A 647 -22.25 10.62 -20.88
N THR A 648 -21.91 11.90 -20.73
CA THR A 648 -22.56 12.76 -19.72
C THR A 648 -23.97 13.15 -20.16
N ILE A 649 -24.81 13.58 -19.22
CA ILE A 649 -26.17 14.07 -19.51
C ILE A 649 -26.14 15.25 -20.49
N SER A 650 -25.13 16.11 -20.37
CA SER A 650 -24.97 17.25 -21.29
C SER A 650 -24.62 16.81 -22.70
N GLN A 651 -23.81 15.75 -22.86
CA GLN A 651 -23.45 15.20 -24.17
C GLN A 651 -24.62 14.43 -24.80
N ALA A 652 -25.42 13.73 -23.98
CA ALA A 652 -26.66 13.11 -24.45
C ALA A 652 -27.59 14.13 -25.12
N ALA A 653 -27.73 15.33 -24.53
CA ALA A 653 -28.51 16.41 -25.13
C ALA A 653 -27.97 16.87 -26.50
N THR A 654 -26.66 16.75 -26.75
CA THR A 654 -26.06 17.05 -28.06
C THR A 654 -26.41 15.98 -29.10
N ILE A 655 -26.35 14.69 -28.73
CA ILE A 655 -26.72 13.59 -29.63
C ILE A 655 -28.22 13.64 -29.95
N GLU A 656 -29.06 13.89 -28.95
CA GLU A 656 -30.52 14.00 -29.11
C GLU A 656 -30.97 15.25 -29.87
N ALA A 657 -30.07 16.21 -30.12
CA ALA A 657 -30.35 17.34 -30.99
C ALA A 657 -30.17 17.01 -32.49
N ALA A 658 -29.51 15.89 -32.82
CA ALA A 658 -29.34 15.45 -34.21
C ALA A 658 -30.69 14.97 -34.79
N THR A 659 -30.88 15.21 -36.09
CA THR A 659 -32.10 14.86 -36.84
C THR A 659 -31.98 13.53 -37.60
N ASN A 660 -31.07 12.65 -37.16
CA ASN A 660 -30.85 11.36 -37.77
C ASN A 660 -32.14 10.51 -37.80
N SER A 661 -32.24 9.66 -38.82
CA SER A 661 -33.51 8.98 -39.13
C SER A 661 -33.76 7.70 -38.34
N GLY A 662 -32.74 7.17 -37.68
CA GLY A 662 -32.75 5.92 -36.92
C GLY A 662 -32.69 6.14 -35.41
N VAL A 663 -31.99 5.26 -34.69
CA VAL A 663 -31.95 5.25 -33.22
C VAL A 663 -30.60 5.73 -32.69
N ASN A 664 -30.64 6.51 -31.62
CA ASN A 664 -29.45 6.85 -30.86
C ASN A 664 -29.25 5.82 -29.74
N VAL A 665 -28.04 5.29 -29.63
CA VAL A 665 -27.68 4.27 -28.63
C VAL A 665 -26.46 4.75 -27.85
N TYR A 666 -26.62 4.87 -26.54
CA TYR A 666 -25.56 5.26 -25.62
C TYR A 666 -25.90 4.86 -24.18
N ASP A 667 -24.86 4.75 -23.37
CA ASP A 667 -24.96 4.65 -21.91
C ASP A 667 -24.64 6.00 -21.29
N ILE A 668 -25.25 6.33 -20.16
CA ILE A 668 -24.93 7.56 -19.40
C ILE A 668 -24.01 7.21 -18.24
N THR A 669 -22.90 7.93 -18.14
CA THR A 669 -22.05 7.98 -16.93
C THR A 669 -21.75 9.43 -16.60
N ASP A 670 -22.22 9.87 -15.43
CA ASP A 670 -22.11 11.28 -15.00
C ASP A 670 -22.00 11.36 -13.48
N THR A 671 -21.63 12.51 -12.93
CA THR A 671 -21.49 12.66 -11.48
C THR A 671 -22.84 12.49 -10.77
N ALA A 672 -22.83 12.03 -9.52
CA ALA A 672 -24.06 11.89 -8.74
C ALA A 672 -24.83 13.22 -8.64
N GLU A 673 -24.12 14.34 -8.52
CA GLU A 673 -24.71 15.68 -8.54
C GLU A 673 -25.44 16.00 -9.85
N ASN A 674 -24.82 15.71 -10.99
CA ASN A 674 -25.43 15.94 -12.30
C ASN A 674 -26.64 15.03 -12.56
N LEU A 675 -26.57 13.78 -12.10
CA LEU A 675 -27.71 12.85 -12.18
C LEU A 675 -28.90 13.34 -11.34
N VAL A 676 -28.65 13.86 -10.14
CA VAL A 676 -29.69 14.47 -9.29
C VAL A 676 -30.33 15.69 -9.96
N ALA A 677 -29.54 16.49 -10.69
CA ALA A 677 -30.04 17.65 -11.44
C ALA A 677 -30.80 17.28 -12.74
N SER A 678 -30.86 16.00 -13.11
CA SER A 678 -31.46 15.49 -14.35
C SER A 678 -32.96 15.21 -14.21
N SER A 679 -33.53 14.53 -15.22
CA SER A 679 -34.94 14.15 -15.27
C SER A 679 -35.16 12.74 -15.83
N ASN A 680 -36.27 12.10 -15.45
CA ASN A 680 -36.69 10.81 -16.01
C ASN A 680 -36.79 10.81 -17.55
N ALA A 681 -37.10 11.96 -18.16
CA ALA A 681 -37.18 12.09 -19.61
C ALA A 681 -35.79 11.94 -20.27
N GLN A 682 -34.75 12.50 -19.65
CA GLN A 682 -33.37 12.42 -20.14
C GLN A 682 -32.78 11.04 -19.89
N LEU A 683 -32.99 10.48 -18.69
CA LEU A 683 -32.39 9.20 -18.30
C LEU A 683 -33.01 8.01 -19.05
N LYS A 684 -34.29 8.08 -19.45
CA LYS A 684 -34.97 7.00 -20.18
C LYS A 684 -34.38 6.73 -21.58
N LEU A 685 -33.62 7.68 -22.14
CA LEU A 685 -33.04 7.55 -23.47
C LEU A 685 -31.77 6.68 -23.48
N ALA A 686 -31.13 6.50 -22.32
CA ALA A 686 -29.91 5.71 -22.20
C ALA A 686 -30.20 4.21 -22.03
N GLY A 687 -29.25 3.36 -22.44
CA GLY A 687 -29.27 1.93 -22.16
C GLY A 687 -29.09 1.66 -20.67
N THR A 688 -27.96 2.11 -20.13
CA THR A 688 -27.63 2.09 -18.70
C THR A 688 -27.33 3.51 -18.22
N VAL A 689 -27.57 3.75 -16.93
CA VAL A 689 -27.27 5.03 -16.27
C VAL A 689 -26.45 4.73 -15.03
N THR A 690 -25.26 5.32 -14.94
CA THR A 690 -24.30 5.07 -13.86
C THR A 690 -23.77 6.37 -13.28
N ALA A 691 -23.66 6.46 -11.95
CA ALA A 691 -22.97 7.55 -11.28
C ALA A 691 -21.45 7.33 -11.31
N SER A 692 -20.69 8.30 -11.84
CA SER A 692 -19.22 8.28 -11.90
C SER A 692 -18.54 8.66 -10.58
N THR A 693 -19.31 9.21 -9.64
CA THR A 693 -18.89 9.59 -8.30
C THR A 693 -19.87 9.00 -7.30
N ALA A 694 -19.39 8.66 -6.10
CA ALA A 694 -20.27 8.19 -5.04
C ALA A 694 -21.26 9.31 -4.64
N ALA A 695 -22.51 8.93 -4.43
CA ALA A 695 -23.55 9.83 -4.00
C ALA A 695 -23.48 10.03 -2.48
N THR A 696 -23.73 11.26 -2.03
CA THR A 696 -24.18 11.49 -0.65
C THR A 696 -25.56 10.85 -0.45
N ILE A 697 -25.98 10.61 0.79
CA ILE A 697 -27.24 9.92 1.07
C ILE A 697 -28.46 10.72 0.60
N ALA A 698 -28.37 12.06 0.68
CA ALA A 698 -29.38 12.94 0.13
C ALA A 698 -29.48 12.83 -1.40
N GLN A 699 -28.34 12.75 -2.09
CA GLN A 699 -28.30 12.53 -3.53
C GLN A 699 -28.82 11.14 -3.90
N ALA A 700 -28.38 10.09 -3.21
CA ALA A 700 -28.82 8.72 -3.40
C ALA A 700 -30.34 8.57 -3.24
N THR A 701 -30.93 9.23 -2.25
CA THR A 701 -32.38 9.26 -2.06
C THR A 701 -33.11 9.88 -3.26
N THR A 702 -32.53 10.91 -3.87
CA THR A 702 -33.09 11.54 -5.06
C THR A 702 -32.91 10.65 -6.29
N ILE A 703 -31.75 10.02 -6.44
CA ILE A 703 -31.41 9.11 -7.55
C ILE A 703 -32.33 7.87 -7.53
N ALA A 704 -32.52 7.24 -6.38
CA ALA A 704 -33.45 6.11 -6.19
C ALA A 704 -34.91 6.48 -6.50
N GLY A 705 -35.25 7.77 -6.51
CA GLY A 705 -36.58 8.26 -6.88
C GLY A 705 -36.83 8.30 -8.39
N PHE A 706 -35.82 8.08 -9.24
CA PHE A 706 -36.02 8.03 -10.69
C PHE A 706 -36.75 6.73 -11.11
N ALA A 707 -37.55 6.83 -12.17
CA ALA A 707 -38.22 5.68 -12.77
C ALA A 707 -37.27 4.82 -13.61
N THR A 708 -36.18 5.41 -14.10
CA THR A 708 -35.07 4.70 -14.74
C THR A 708 -34.11 4.22 -13.65
N GLY A 709 -33.75 2.94 -13.67
CA GLY A 709 -32.77 2.40 -12.73
C GLY A 709 -31.39 3.05 -12.95
N VAL A 710 -30.81 3.56 -11.87
CA VAL A 710 -29.48 4.19 -11.89
C VAL A 710 -28.55 3.36 -11.01
N VAL A 711 -27.37 3.01 -11.52
CA VAL A 711 -26.32 2.35 -10.75
C VAL A 711 -25.50 3.41 -10.03
N TYR A 712 -25.45 3.35 -8.70
CA TYR A 712 -24.67 4.28 -7.88
C TYR A 712 -24.14 3.59 -6.62
N SER A 713 -23.07 4.15 -6.05
CA SER A 713 -22.60 3.82 -4.70
C SER A 713 -22.79 5.02 -3.78
N VAL A 714 -22.79 4.79 -2.47
CA VAL A 714 -22.93 5.82 -1.44
C VAL A 714 -21.61 6.00 -0.72
N SER A 715 -21.19 7.25 -0.57
CA SER A 715 -20.07 7.64 0.29
C SER A 715 -20.45 8.92 1.03
N ASP A 716 -20.54 8.84 2.36
CA ASP A 716 -20.97 9.97 3.18
C ASP A 716 -20.36 9.89 4.59
N VAL A 717 -20.69 10.84 5.45
CA VAL A 717 -20.34 10.84 6.88
C VAL A 717 -21.46 10.22 7.71
N ALA A 718 -21.12 9.67 8.87
CA ALA A 718 -22.01 8.91 9.75
C ALA A 718 -23.23 9.74 10.15
N ALA A 719 -23.05 11.04 10.38
CA ALA A 719 -24.11 11.98 10.75
C ALA A 719 -25.26 12.06 9.72
N ASN A 720 -24.99 11.73 8.46
CA ASN A 720 -25.97 11.81 7.36
C ASN A 720 -26.68 10.47 7.10
N ILE A 721 -26.33 9.41 7.83
CA ILE A 721 -26.88 8.06 7.62
C ILE A 721 -28.36 8.01 8.03
N ALA A 722 -29.20 7.70 7.05
CA ALA A 722 -30.63 7.49 7.22
C ALA A 722 -31.11 6.31 6.37
N ALA A 723 -31.91 5.42 6.98
CA ALA A 723 -32.51 4.30 6.27
C ALA A 723 -33.45 4.78 5.14
N GLY A 724 -33.36 4.18 3.96
CA GLY A 724 -34.22 4.53 2.83
C GLY A 724 -33.84 3.81 1.53
N ALA A 725 -34.63 4.06 0.48
CA ALA A 725 -34.40 3.50 -0.86
C ALA A 725 -32.99 3.84 -1.40
N GLY A 726 -32.47 5.02 -1.07
CA GLY A 726 -31.11 5.44 -1.42
C GLY A 726 -30.01 4.51 -0.90
N LEU A 727 -30.18 3.87 0.26
CA LEU A 727 -29.22 2.86 0.73
C LEU A 727 -29.53 1.49 0.13
N ASN A 728 -30.81 1.12 0.05
CA ASN A 728 -31.20 -0.22 -0.40
C ASN A 728 -30.85 -0.51 -1.86
N GLU A 729 -30.85 0.51 -2.72
CA GLU A 729 -30.56 0.36 -4.15
C GLU A 729 -29.09 0.64 -4.50
N ALA A 730 -28.28 1.07 -3.54
CA ALA A 730 -26.86 1.30 -3.76
C ALA A 730 -26.12 -0.01 -4.14
N VAL A 731 -24.99 0.13 -4.83
CA VAL A 731 -24.01 -0.94 -4.98
C VAL A 731 -23.22 -1.04 -3.68
N ASN A 732 -22.29 -0.12 -3.45
CA ASN A 732 -21.52 -0.06 -2.21
C ASN A 732 -22.02 1.04 -1.29
N ILE A 733 -21.85 0.87 0.02
CA ILE A 733 -22.12 1.89 1.04
C ILE A 733 -20.87 2.08 1.89
N THR A 734 -20.35 3.31 1.91
CA THR A 734 -19.19 3.68 2.71
C THR A 734 -19.52 4.85 3.65
N ILE A 735 -19.28 4.67 4.94
CA ILE A 735 -19.21 5.74 5.92
C ILE A 735 -17.73 6.12 6.09
N THR A 736 -17.39 7.36 5.80
CA THR A 736 -16.00 7.85 5.69
C THR A 736 -15.36 8.25 7.02
N ASP A 737 -16.16 8.44 8.06
CA ASP A 737 -15.73 8.81 9.40
C ASP A 737 -16.21 7.79 10.45
N ASP A 738 -15.99 8.14 11.72
CA ASP A 738 -16.34 7.29 12.86
C ASP A 738 -17.86 7.18 13.04
N ALA A 739 -18.36 5.95 13.19
CA ALA A 739 -19.79 5.69 13.36
C ALA A 739 -20.12 5.01 14.69
N THR A 740 -21.34 5.27 15.17
CA THR A 740 -21.96 4.53 16.27
C THR A 740 -22.49 3.18 15.80
N ILE A 741 -22.77 2.27 16.75
CA ILE A 741 -23.38 0.97 16.46
C ILE A 741 -24.74 1.13 15.78
N ALA A 742 -25.51 2.16 16.14
CA ALA A 742 -26.80 2.44 15.50
C ALA A 742 -26.67 2.81 14.02
N GLN A 743 -25.65 3.59 13.66
CA GLN A 743 -25.36 3.97 12.27
C GLN A 743 -24.82 2.78 11.48
N ALA A 744 -23.88 2.01 12.03
CA ALA A 744 -23.38 0.79 11.41
C ALA A 744 -24.50 -0.26 11.22
N THR A 745 -25.41 -0.39 12.17
CA THR A 745 -26.60 -1.24 12.05
C THR A 745 -27.55 -0.75 10.95
N THR A 746 -27.65 0.56 10.73
CA THR A 746 -28.51 1.11 9.68
C THR A 746 -28.00 0.70 8.29
N ILE A 747 -26.69 0.75 8.06
CA ILE A 747 -26.13 0.29 6.79
C ILE A 747 -26.15 -1.23 6.67
N GLU A 748 -25.95 -1.97 7.76
CA GLU A 748 -26.00 -3.44 7.75
C GLU A 748 -27.37 -3.96 7.30
N ASN A 749 -28.45 -3.27 7.70
CA ASN A 749 -29.80 -3.61 7.29
C ASN A 749 -30.18 -3.13 5.88
N ALA A 750 -29.29 -2.41 5.18
CA ALA A 750 -29.55 -1.97 3.82
C ALA A 750 -29.52 -3.14 2.83
N GLY A 751 -30.46 -3.14 1.88
CA GLY A 751 -30.58 -4.16 0.84
C GLY A 751 -29.59 -4.02 -0.34
N ASN A 752 -28.52 -3.25 -0.17
CA ASN A 752 -27.55 -2.94 -1.22
C ASN A 752 -26.88 -4.21 -1.77
N SER A 753 -26.43 -4.14 -3.02
CA SER A 753 -25.93 -5.33 -3.75
C SER A 753 -24.44 -5.63 -3.55
N GLY A 754 -23.67 -4.65 -3.10
CA GLY A 754 -22.22 -4.73 -2.88
C GLY A 754 -21.79 -4.58 -1.42
N SER A 755 -20.59 -4.07 -1.22
CA SER A 755 -19.93 -4.01 0.09
C SER A 755 -20.50 -2.90 0.98
N LYS A 756 -20.35 -3.10 2.28
CA LYS A 756 -20.67 -2.14 3.34
C LYS A 756 -19.40 -1.88 4.12
N SER A 757 -19.10 -0.62 4.41
CA SER A 757 -17.90 -0.26 5.17
C SER A 757 -18.09 1.01 5.98
N VAL A 758 -17.43 1.07 7.13
CA VAL A 758 -17.30 2.22 8.02
C VAL A 758 -15.83 2.40 8.35
N ALA A 759 -15.31 3.63 8.33
CA ALA A 759 -13.91 3.90 8.64
C ALA A 759 -13.50 3.38 10.03
N THR A 760 -14.21 3.77 11.08
CA THR A 760 -14.05 3.24 12.45
C THR A 760 -15.40 3.16 13.14
N ILE A 761 -15.52 2.33 14.18
CA ILE A 761 -16.71 2.29 15.03
C ILE A 761 -16.33 2.68 16.44
N THR A 762 -16.93 3.75 16.96
CA THR A 762 -16.79 4.14 18.37
C THR A 762 -18.17 4.32 18.99
N ASP A 763 -18.43 3.58 20.07
CA ASP A 763 -19.69 3.69 20.82
C ASP A 763 -19.46 3.32 22.29
N THR A 764 -20.47 3.44 23.13
CA THR A 764 -20.41 2.97 24.52
C THR A 764 -20.22 1.45 24.57
N ALA A 765 -19.52 0.94 25.59
CA ALA A 765 -19.34 -0.50 25.76
C ALA A 765 -20.69 -1.25 25.83
N ALA A 766 -21.72 -0.62 26.38
CA ALA A 766 -23.07 -1.18 26.43
C ALA A 766 -23.70 -1.36 25.04
N ALA A 767 -23.51 -0.40 24.13
CA ALA A 767 -24.02 -0.48 22.77
C ALA A 767 -23.27 -1.54 21.96
N ILE A 768 -21.94 -1.59 22.08
CA ILE A 768 -21.11 -2.60 21.40
C ILE A 768 -21.47 -4.01 21.89
N ALA A 769 -21.58 -4.21 23.21
CA ALA A 769 -21.98 -5.50 23.78
C ALA A 769 -23.40 -5.94 23.37
N ALA A 770 -24.27 -5.01 22.95
CA ALA A 770 -25.60 -5.31 22.44
C ALA A 770 -25.65 -5.50 20.90
N SER A 771 -24.50 -5.41 20.22
CA SER A 771 -24.36 -5.50 18.76
C SER A 771 -24.21 -6.95 18.27
N SER A 772 -23.75 -7.13 17.02
CA SER A 772 -23.49 -8.42 16.37
C SER A 772 -22.21 -8.39 15.54
N ASP A 773 -21.64 -9.56 15.24
CA ASP A 773 -20.44 -9.70 14.39
C ASP A 773 -20.63 -9.08 13.00
N ALA A 774 -21.83 -9.18 12.41
CA ALA A 774 -22.12 -8.61 11.11
C ALA A 774 -22.00 -7.07 11.11
N VAL A 775 -22.51 -6.42 12.17
CA VAL A 775 -22.42 -4.96 12.31
C VAL A 775 -20.97 -4.52 12.54
N LEU A 776 -20.22 -5.25 13.37
CA LEU A 776 -18.83 -4.91 13.69
C LEU A 776 -17.88 -5.17 12.52
N ALA A 777 -18.14 -6.20 11.72
CA ALA A 777 -17.35 -6.53 10.53
C ALA A 777 -17.40 -5.45 9.43
N ASN A 778 -18.35 -4.50 9.52
CA ASN A 778 -18.35 -3.34 8.63
C ASN A 778 -17.22 -2.35 8.94
N ALA A 779 -16.57 -2.41 10.10
CA ALA A 779 -15.44 -1.55 10.41
C ALA A 779 -14.20 -1.93 9.58
N ALA A 780 -13.68 -1.00 8.78
CA ALA A 780 -12.40 -1.15 8.10
C ALA A 780 -11.22 -0.89 9.05
N GLY A 781 -11.41 0.01 10.02
CA GLY A 781 -10.46 0.33 11.09
C GLY A 781 -10.89 -0.24 12.44
N ALA A 782 -10.40 0.38 13.52
CA ALA A 782 -10.65 -0.10 14.88
C ALA A 782 -12.12 0.02 15.31
N VAL A 783 -12.59 -0.96 16.09
CA VAL A 783 -13.81 -0.86 16.89
C VAL A 783 -13.42 -0.52 18.32
N THR A 784 -13.88 0.60 18.86
CA THR A 784 -13.46 1.13 20.17
C THR A 784 -14.63 1.43 21.10
N ALA A 785 -14.56 0.96 22.34
CA ALA A 785 -15.49 1.36 23.39
C ALA A 785 -15.10 2.72 24.00
N SER A 786 -15.96 3.72 23.84
CA SER A 786 -15.82 5.08 24.42
C SER A 786 -16.01 5.15 25.94
N THR A 787 -16.61 4.11 26.53
CA THR A 787 -16.78 3.96 27.98
C THR A 787 -16.23 2.61 28.41
N ALA A 788 -15.73 2.52 29.64
CA ALA A 788 -15.31 1.24 30.20
C ALA A 788 -16.50 0.26 30.27
N ALA A 789 -16.24 -1.00 29.93
CA ALA A 789 -17.17 -2.10 30.02
C ALA A 789 -17.29 -2.60 31.47
N THR A 790 -18.49 -3.03 31.87
CA THR A 790 -18.63 -3.94 33.01
C THR A 790 -18.04 -5.30 32.64
N ILE A 791 -17.71 -6.14 33.63
CA ILE A 791 -17.13 -7.46 33.38
C ILE A 791 -18.07 -8.34 32.55
N ALA A 792 -19.39 -8.22 32.77
CA ALA A 792 -20.38 -8.92 31.95
C ALA A 792 -20.40 -8.42 30.49
N GLN A 793 -20.27 -7.11 30.26
CA GLN A 793 -20.17 -6.56 28.90
C GLN A 793 -18.86 -6.98 28.23
N ALA A 794 -17.74 -6.93 28.94
CA ALA A 794 -16.43 -7.35 28.46
C ALA A 794 -16.44 -8.82 28.01
N ALA A 795 -17.09 -9.70 28.76
CA ALA A 795 -17.24 -11.10 28.37
C ALA A 795 -18.02 -11.27 27.05
N THR A 796 -19.04 -10.44 26.80
CA THR A 796 -19.76 -10.43 25.51
C THR A 796 -18.90 -9.86 24.39
N ILE A 797 -18.19 -8.75 24.65
CA ILE A 797 -17.35 -8.06 23.67
C ILE A 797 -16.20 -8.96 23.20
N ALA A 798 -15.53 -9.66 24.12
CA ALA A 798 -14.50 -10.65 23.81
C ALA A 798 -15.00 -11.85 22.99
N GLY A 799 -16.32 -12.04 22.91
CA GLY A 799 -16.93 -13.10 22.11
C GLY A 799 -17.05 -12.77 20.62
N PHE A 800 -16.86 -11.51 20.22
CA PHE A 800 -16.95 -11.11 18.82
C PHE A 800 -15.72 -11.55 18.01
N ALA A 801 -15.93 -11.89 16.74
CA ALA A 801 -14.85 -12.21 15.80
C ALA A 801 -14.04 -10.96 15.40
N THR A 802 -14.68 -9.79 15.44
CA THR A 802 -14.01 -8.49 15.22
C THR A 802 -13.36 -8.04 16.51
N GLY A 803 -12.05 -7.74 16.46
CA GLY A 803 -11.32 -7.23 17.62
C GLY A 803 -11.87 -5.88 18.07
N VAL A 804 -12.23 -5.79 19.36
CA VAL A 804 -12.73 -4.55 19.97
C VAL A 804 -11.74 -4.05 21.01
N VAL A 805 -11.39 -2.77 20.96
CA VAL A 805 -10.59 -2.10 21.97
C VAL A 805 -11.50 -1.58 23.08
N TYR A 806 -11.35 -2.11 24.30
CA TYR A 806 -12.12 -1.66 25.46
C TYR A 806 -11.30 -1.74 26.75
N SER A 807 -11.69 -0.97 27.76
CA SER A 807 -11.22 -1.10 29.14
C SER A 807 -12.36 -1.60 30.03
N VAL A 808 -12.02 -2.16 31.19
CA VAL A 808 -12.97 -2.65 32.19
C VAL A 808 -13.02 -1.71 33.39
N SER A 809 -14.23 -1.37 33.83
CA SER A 809 -14.47 -0.68 35.11
C SER A 809 -15.68 -1.30 35.80
N ASP A 810 -15.47 -1.91 36.95
CA ASP A 810 -16.55 -2.61 37.69
C ASP A 810 -16.30 -2.62 39.20
N VAL A 811 -17.09 -3.41 39.93
CA VAL A 811 -16.98 -3.68 41.36
C VAL A 811 -16.53 -5.12 41.63
N ALA A 812 -15.91 -5.36 42.78
CA ALA A 812 -15.29 -6.60 43.22
C ALA A 812 -16.26 -7.79 43.22
N ALA A 813 -17.54 -7.53 43.51
CA ALA A 813 -18.58 -8.55 43.48
C ALA A 813 -18.80 -9.17 42.08
N ASN A 814 -18.44 -8.45 41.01
CA ASN A 814 -18.67 -8.85 39.62
C ASN A 814 -17.44 -9.49 38.98
N ILE A 815 -16.35 -9.69 39.74
CA ILE A 815 -15.16 -10.37 39.24
C ILE A 815 -15.50 -11.81 38.89
N ALA A 816 -15.54 -12.09 37.59
CA ALA A 816 -15.65 -13.41 37.02
C ALA A 816 -14.36 -13.69 36.24
N ALA A 817 -13.74 -14.86 36.44
CA ALA A 817 -12.64 -15.31 35.60
C ALA A 817 -13.16 -15.57 34.17
N GLY A 818 -12.61 -14.88 33.16
CA GLY A 818 -13.06 -15.02 31.78
C GLY A 818 -12.21 -14.26 30.76
N ALA A 819 -12.41 -14.57 29.46
CA ALA A 819 -11.67 -13.98 28.33
C ALA A 819 -11.77 -12.45 28.26
N GLY A 820 -12.90 -11.87 28.70
CA GLY A 820 -13.13 -10.43 28.71
C GLY A 820 -12.16 -9.61 29.57
N LEU A 821 -11.47 -10.22 30.54
CA LEU A 821 -10.40 -9.53 31.26
C LEU A 821 -9.10 -9.53 30.44
N ASN A 822 -8.75 -10.67 29.85
CA ASN A 822 -7.49 -10.86 29.11
C ASN A 822 -7.39 -9.99 27.84
N GLU A 823 -8.52 -9.70 27.19
CA GLU A 823 -8.54 -8.92 25.95
C GLU A 823 -8.71 -7.41 26.19
N SER A 824 -8.93 -7.00 27.45
CA SER A 824 -9.08 -5.59 27.78
C SER A 824 -7.74 -4.84 27.69
N VAL A 825 -7.82 -3.50 27.63
CA VAL A 825 -6.66 -2.63 27.79
C VAL A 825 -6.40 -2.45 29.28
N ASN A 826 -7.22 -1.67 29.99
CA ASN A 826 -7.07 -1.44 31.43
C ASN A 826 -8.17 -2.14 32.22
N ILE A 827 -7.87 -2.56 33.44
CA ILE A 827 -8.86 -3.09 34.40
C ILE A 827 -8.86 -2.21 35.64
N THR A 828 -10.01 -1.62 35.97
CA THR A 828 -10.20 -0.82 37.19
C THR A 828 -11.34 -1.39 38.03
N ILE A 829 -11.05 -1.70 39.30
CA ILE A 829 -12.08 -2.12 40.27
C ILE A 829 -12.24 -1.02 41.31
N ALA A 830 -13.46 -0.49 41.44
CA ALA A 830 -13.74 0.71 42.22
C ALA A 830 -13.73 0.50 43.75
N ASP A 831 -14.14 -0.68 44.21
CA ASP A 831 -14.11 -1.11 45.61
C ASP A 831 -12.96 -2.09 45.87
N SER A 832 -12.73 -2.40 47.14
CA SER A 832 -11.63 -3.29 47.51
C SER A 832 -11.93 -4.74 47.17
N VAL A 833 -10.94 -5.43 46.60
CA VAL A 833 -10.98 -6.85 46.25
C VAL A 833 -10.30 -7.69 47.34
N THR A 834 -10.64 -8.97 47.43
CA THR A 834 -9.86 -9.94 48.23
C THR A 834 -8.49 -10.21 47.59
N ALA A 835 -7.53 -10.73 48.35
CA ALA A 835 -6.19 -11.02 47.81
C ALA A 835 -6.25 -12.06 46.66
N ALA A 836 -7.19 -13.00 46.71
CA ALA A 836 -7.41 -13.98 45.64
C ALA A 836 -8.04 -13.35 44.37
N GLN A 837 -8.94 -12.38 44.53
CA GLN A 837 -9.50 -11.63 43.41
C GLN A 837 -8.48 -10.70 42.77
N ALA A 838 -7.65 -10.03 43.57
CA ALA A 838 -6.51 -9.26 43.09
C ALA A 838 -5.61 -10.12 42.21
N LYS A 839 -5.31 -11.35 42.65
CA LYS A 839 -4.56 -12.31 41.83
C LYS A 839 -5.22 -12.60 40.48
N THR A 840 -6.54 -12.77 40.46
CA THR A 840 -7.26 -13.02 39.19
C THR A 840 -7.14 -11.83 38.23
N ILE A 841 -7.09 -10.60 38.76
CA ILE A 841 -6.89 -9.40 37.96
C ILE A 841 -5.44 -9.30 37.49
N ASP A 842 -4.47 -9.53 38.38
CA ASP A 842 -3.03 -9.50 38.09
C ASP A 842 -2.62 -10.56 37.05
N ASP A 843 -3.24 -11.73 37.08
CA ASP A 843 -3.01 -12.81 36.11
C ASP A 843 -3.72 -12.56 34.76
N ALA A 844 -4.54 -11.50 34.63
CA ALA A 844 -5.22 -11.22 33.37
C ALA A 844 -4.21 -10.80 32.30
N GLY A 845 -4.37 -11.33 31.08
CA GLY A 845 -3.49 -11.04 29.94
C GLY A 845 -3.69 -9.68 29.27
N ASN A 846 -4.31 -8.72 29.98
CA ASN A 846 -4.66 -7.41 29.42
C ASN A 846 -3.42 -6.61 29.06
N SER A 847 -3.55 -5.73 28.05
CA SER A 847 -2.40 -5.02 27.47
C SER A 847 -1.98 -3.75 28.21
N GLY A 848 -2.85 -3.23 29.08
CA GLY A 848 -2.66 -2.01 29.86
C GLY A 848 -2.54 -2.25 31.37
N VAL A 849 -3.04 -1.31 32.18
CA VAL A 849 -2.79 -1.28 33.62
C VAL A 849 -3.97 -1.82 34.42
N ASN A 850 -3.65 -2.56 35.48
CA ASN A 850 -4.60 -3.06 36.47
C ASN A 850 -4.59 -2.16 37.72
N SER A 851 -5.76 -1.66 38.12
CA SER A 851 -5.94 -0.77 39.26
C SER A 851 -7.01 -1.30 40.21
N TYR A 852 -6.60 -1.66 41.42
CA TYR A 852 -7.47 -2.16 42.47
C TYR A 852 -6.88 -1.87 43.86
N ALA A 853 -7.75 -1.88 44.87
CA ALA A 853 -7.36 -1.88 46.28
C ALA A 853 -7.62 -3.26 46.88
N VAL A 854 -6.77 -3.73 47.80
CA VAL A 854 -6.95 -5.02 48.46
C VAL A 854 -7.54 -4.81 49.85
N SER A 855 -8.58 -5.57 50.22
CA SER A 855 -9.10 -5.65 51.59
C SER A 855 -9.27 -7.10 52.00
N ASP A 856 -8.40 -7.59 52.88
CA ASP A 856 -8.41 -8.99 53.31
C ASP A 856 -7.73 -9.17 54.69
N THR A 857 -7.58 -10.41 55.15
CA THR A 857 -6.79 -10.73 56.35
C THR A 857 -5.29 -10.71 56.05
N PHE A 858 -4.45 -10.36 57.02
CA PHE A 858 -2.99 -10.42 56.86
C PHE A 858 -2.51 -11.81 56.39
N ALA A 859 -3.16 -12.88 56.86
CA ALA A 859 -2.84 -14.25 56.47
C ALA A 859 -3.05 -14.50 54.96
N ASN A 860 -4.12 -13.95 54.37
CA ASN A 860 -4.40 -14.09 52.93
C ASN A 860 -3.57 -13.14 52.07
N ILE A 861 -3.31 -11.92 52.55
CA ILE A 861 -2.48 -10.92 51.86
C ILE A 861 -1.05 -11.42 51.71
N THR A 862 -0.51 -12.07 52.74
CA THR A 862 0.90 -12.49 52.77
C THR A 862 1.13 -13.91 52.26
N MET A 863 0.14 -14.52 51.60
CA MET A 863 0.34 -15.79 50.91
C MET A 863 1.21 -15.57 49.69
N ALA A 864 2.29 -16.37 49.56
CA ALA A 864 3.24 -16.27 48.44
C ALA A 864 2.59 -16.32 47.04
N THR A 865 1.43 -16.97 46.91
CA THR A 865 0.69 -17.03 45.65
C THR A 865 0.15 -15.67 45.19
N ASN A 866 0.03 -14.71 46.11
CA ASN A 866 -0.58 -13.39 45.88
C ASN A 866 0.48 -12.26 45.85
N ASP A 867 1.77 -12.56 46.00
CA ASP A 867 2.82 -11.56 46.20
C ASP A 867 2.84 -10.50 45.08
N SER A 868 2.79 -10.91 43.81
CA SER A 868 2.74 -9.99 42.66
C SER A 868 1.50 -9.09 42.70
N ALA A 869 0.33 -9.69 42.91
CA ALA A 869 -0.94 -8.98 42.95
C ALA A 869 -1.03 -7.98 44.11
N VAL A 870 -0.47 -8.32 45.27
CA VAL A 870 -0.42 -7.47 46.46
C VAL A 870 0.60 -6.35 46.27
N ALA A 871 1.75 -6.65 45.66
CA ALA A 871 2.73 -5.64 45.29
C ALA A 871 2.16 -4.63 44.29
N ALA A 872 1.29 -5.05 43.36
CA ALA A 872 0.62 -4.19 42.39
C ALA A 872 -0.56 -3.39 42.97
N ALA A 873 -1.11 -3.76 44.14
CA ALA A 873 -2.24 -3.07 44.75
C ALA A 873 -1.96 -1.57 45.03
N THR A 874 -2.98 -0.73 44.84
CA THR A 874 -2.88 0.72 45.11
C THR A 874 -2.86 1.04 46.60
N THR A 875 -3.72 0.36 47.38
CA THR A 875 -3.81 0.41 48.84
C THR A 875 -4.17 -0.97 49.37
N ILE A 876 -3.77 -1.25 50.61
CA ILE A 876 -4.07 -2.50 51.30
C ILE A 876 -4.80 -2.17 52.60
N THR A 877 -6.00 -2.72 52.80
CA THR A 877 -6.68 -2.76 54.09
C THR A 877 -6.54 -4.16 54.67
N ALA A 878 -5.92 -4.29 55.84
CA ALA A 878 -5.62 -5.59 56.43
C ALA A 878 -6.33 -5.78 57.78
N THR A 879 -6.67 -7.03 58.11
CA THR A 879 -7.20 -7.41 59.43
C THR A 879 -6.57 -8.68 59.97
N GLY A 880 -6.57 -8.84 61.29
CA GLY A 880 -6.21 -10.09 61.96
C GLY A 880 -4.72 -10.18 62.32
N SER A 881 -4.26 -11.39 62.59
CA SER A 881 -2.91 -11.63 63.09
C SER A 881 -2.28 -12.81 62.34
N THR A 882 -1.00 -12.72 62.02
CA THR A 882 -0.29 -13.79 61.31
C THR A 882 1.21 -13.74 61.57
N SER A 883 1.92 -14.77 61.10
CA SER A 883 3.38 -14.82 61.07
C SER A 883 3.87 -14.60 59.64
N ILE A 884 4.87 -13.73 59.47
CA ILE A 884 5.44 -13.33 58.18
C ILE A 884 6.98 -13.29 58.26
N ASN A 885 7.62 -13.18 57.10
CA ASN A 885 9.04 -12.87 57.00
C ASN A 885 9.28 -11.38 56.68
N ASP A 886 10.53 -10.96 56.72
CA ASP A 886 11.01 -9.59 56.45
C ASP A 886 10.54 -9.09 55.08
N THR A 887 10.70 -9.93 54.05
CA THR A 887 10.31 -9.61 52.67
C THR A 887 8.80 -9.40 52.53
N GLN A 888 7.99 -10.24 53.19
CA GLN A 888 6.53 -10.13 53.19
C GLN A 888 6.05 -8.89 53.94
N HIS A 889 6.77 -8.48 55.00
CA HIS A 889 6.49 -7.24 55.72
C HIS A 889 6.78 -6.02 54.84
N ASP A 890 7.96 -5.96 54.24
CA ASP A 890 8.38 -4.87 53.36
C ASP A 890 7.44 -4.70 52.15
N ALA A 891 6.97 -5.80 51.57
CA ALA A 891 6.06 -5.80 50.44
C ALA A 891 4.72 -5.08 50.73
N ILE A 892 4.27 -5.08 51.99
CA ILE A 892 2.96 -4.50 52.37
C ILE A 892 3.08 -3.19 53.14
N ALA A 893 4.23 -2.91 53.76
CA ALA A 893 4.36 -1.89 54.79
C ALA A 893 4.02 -0.46 54.31
N GLY A 894 4.43 -0.11 53.08
CA GLY A 894 4.19 1.21 52.50
C GLY A 894 2.75 1.47 52.04
N LYS A 895 1.88 0.46 52.05
CA LYS A 895 0.53 0.52 51.45
C LYS A 895 -0.59 0.11 52.41
N THR A 896 -0.23 -0.41 53.58
CA THR A 896 -1.18 -1.07 54.48
C THR A 896 -1.78 -0.13 55.52
N THR A 897 -3.11 -0.15 55.61
CA THR A 897 -3.89 0.31 56.77
C THR A 897 -4.56 -0.88 57.43
N ALA A 898 -4.11 -1.25 58.61
CA ALA A 898 -4.69 -2.30 59.41
C ALA A 898 -5.94 -1.78 60.15
N THR A 899 -6.93 -2.64 60.36
CA THR A 899 -8.14 -2.32 61.11
C THR A 899 -8.43 -3.41 62.16
N GLY A 900 -9.03 -3.05 63.28
CA GLY A 900 -9.21 -3.97 64.41
C GLY A 900 -7.93 -4.09 65.26
N SER A 901 -7.77 -5.21 65.97
CA SER A 901 -6.58 -5.49 66.78
C SER A 901 -5.68 -6.49 66.05
N ASN A 902 -4.44 -6.11 65.79
CA ASN A 902 -3.55 -6.84 64.91
C ASN A 902 -2.22 -7.19 65.61
N THR A 903 -1.72 -8.39 65.33
CA THR A 903 -0.42 -8.87 65.80
C THR A 903 0.33 -9.49 64.63
N LEU A 904 1.51 -8.94 64.33
CA LEU A 904 2.42 -9.50 63.33
C LEU A 904 3.62 -10.14 64.01
N THR A 905 3.82 -11.43 63.76
CA THR A 905 5.06 -12.13 64.15
C THR A 905 6.01 -12.11 62.95
N VAL A 906 7.13 -11.39 63.03
CA VAL A 906 8.10 -11.30 61.93
C VAL A 906 9.31 -12.18 62.23
N THR A 907 9.53 -13.21 61.41
CA THR A 907 10.34 -14.37 61.78
C THR A 907 11.86 -14.22 61.54
N ASP A 908 12.27 -13.31 60.66
CA ASP A 908 13.64 -13.15 60.17
C ASP A 908 14.01 -11.67 59.90
N VAL A 909 13.64 -10.77 60.81
CA VAL A 909 13.80 -9.32 60.66
C VAL A 909 15.26 -8.92 60.48
N ALA A 910 15.65 -8.41 59.32
CA ALA A 910 16.94 -7.76 59.15
C ALA A 910 16.86 -6.29 59.56
N SER A 911 15.88 -5.55 59.02
CA SER A 911 15.60 -4.16 59.39
C SER A 911 14.26 -3.69 58.84
N ILE A 912 13.24 -3.48 59.68
CA ILE A 912 11.91 -3.02 59.24
C ILE A 912 11.49 -1.68 59.86
N THR A 913 10.55 -1.01 59.20
CA THR A 913 9.78 0.09 59.80
C THR A 913 8.36 -0.39 60.04
N ALA A 914 7.86 -0.25 61.27
CA ALA A 914 6.52 -0.71 61.60
C ALA A 914 5.45 -0.05 60.72
N ILE A 915 4.45 -0.84 60.35
CA ILE A 915 3.20 -0.36 59.75
C ILE A 915 2.45 0.41 60.84
N PRO A 916 2.13 1.70 60.65
CA PRO A 916 1.60 2.55 61.72
C PRO A 916 0.36 2.01 62.41
N SER A 917 -0.56 1.47 61.63
CA SER A 917 -1.83 0.93 62.12
C SER A 917 -1.75 -0.45 62.79
N VAL A 918 -0.60 -1.11 62.86
CA VAL A 918 -0.48 -2.45 63.49
C VAL A 918 -0.09 -2.30 64.96
N GLU A 919 -0.89 -2.85 65.88
CA GLU A 919 -0.72 -2.61 67.31
C GLU A 919 0.41 -3.41 67.97
N THR A 920 0.67 -4.63 67.51
CA THR A 920 1.62 -5.55 68.16
C THR A 920 2.60 -6.19 67.19
N TYR A 921 3.89 -6.14 67.53
CA TYR A 921 4.98 -6.82 66.82
C TYR A 921 5.67 -7.84 67.72
N ILE A 922 5.90 -9.05 67.20
CA ILE A 922 6.71 -10.09 67.86
C ILE A 922 7.82 -10.46 66.87
N LEU A 923 9.09 -10.27 67.25
CA LEU A 923 10.22 -10.54 66.36
C LEU A 923 10.81 -11.93 66.63
N GLY A 924 11.46 -12.49 65.60
CA GLY A 924 12.10 -13.80 65.64
C GLY A 924 13.34 -13.86 66.53
N ASN A 925 13.92 -15.05 66.66
CA ASN A 925 15.10 -15.30 67.51
C ASN A 925 16.42 -15.03 66.77
N PHE A 926 16.61 -13.81 66.27
CA PHE A 926 17.81 -13.33 65.58
C PHE A 926 18.19 -11.92 66.06
N THR A 927 19.28 -11.35 65.54
CA THR A 927 19.53 -9.91 65.69
C THR A 927 18.55 -9.16 64.80
N ASN A 928 17.62 -8.44 65.41
CA ASN A 928 16.59 -7.70 64.69
C ASN A 928 16.82 -6.19 64.79
N ASN A 929 16.40 -5.44 63.76
CA ASN A 929 16.30 -3.99 63.80
C ASN A 929 14.89 -3.53 63.43
N ILE A 930 14.29 -2.68 64.25
CA ILE A 930 12.96 -2.14 63.98
C ILE A 930 12.84 -0.70 64.43
N THR A 931 12.18 0.10 63.58
CA THR A 931 11.77 1.46 63.91
C THR A 931 10.24 1.55 63.94
N LEU A 932 9.66 2.00 65.05
CA LEU A 932 8.23 2.22 65.17
C LEU A 932 7.86 3.60 64.61
N SER A 933 6.74 3.67 63.91
CA SER A 933 6.34 4.85 63.13
C SER A 933 5.53 5.89 63.92
N ASP A 934 4.86 5.48 64.99
CA ASP A 934 3.86 6.25 65.74
C ASP A 934 3.69 5.70 67.17
N SER A 935 2.60 6.03 67.86
CA SER A 935 2.40 5.74 69.29
C SER A 935 1.50 4.55 69.56
N GLY A 936 1.75 3.81 70.63
CA GLY A 936 0.83 2.80 71.14
C GLY A 936 1.19 1.38 70.72
N HIS A 937 2.39 1.20 70.16
CA HIS A 937 2.91 -0.11 69.76
C HIS A 937 3.31 -0.96 70.96
N SER A 938 3.05 -2.26 70.86
CA SER A 938 3.58 -3.27 71.78
C SER A 938 4.56 -4.16 71.02
N ILE A 939 5.82 -4.22 71.46
CA ILE A 939 6.85 -4.98 70.79
C ILE A 939 7.63 -5.93 71.71
N THR A 940 7.93 -7.12 71.19
CA THR A 940 8.83 -8.12 71.80
C THR A 940 9.96 -8.46 70.82
N GLY A 941 11.21 -8.16 71.18
CA GLY A 941 12.40 -8.32 70.31
C GLY A 941 12.86 -9.76 70.07
N GLY A 942 12.42 -10.72 70.87
CA GLY A 942 12.77 -12.13 70.68
C GLY A 942 14.08 -12.50 71.39
N SER A 943 14.96 -13.27 70.74
CA SER A 943 16.29 -13.60 71.26
C SER A 943 17.35 -13.08 70.29
N GLY A 944 18.40 -12.42 70.75
CA GLY A 944 19.39 -11.82 69.86
C GLY A 944 20.03 -10.57 70.45
N THR A 945 20.71 -9.79 69.62
CA THR A 945 21.09 -8.41 69.98
C THR A 945 20.17 -7.51 69.18
N ASP A 946 19.09 -7.06 69.78
CA ASP A 946 18.04 -6.35 69.06
C ASP A 946 18.23 -4.83 69.13
N THR A 947 17.93 -4.13 68.04
CA THR A 947 17.85 -2.66 68.01
C THR A 947 16.40 -2.25 67.81
N ILE A 948 15.78 -1.71 68.86
CA ILE A 948 14.37 -1.29 68.84
C ILE A 948 14.29 0.21 69.06
N VAL A 949 13.88 0.93 68.02
CA VAL A 949 13.64 2.38 68.08
C VAL A 949 12.15 2.63 68.19
N GLY A 950 11.72 3.10 69.35
CA GLY A 950 10.34 3.49 69.63
C GLY A 950 9.91 4.71 68.82
N GLY A 951 8.60 4.83 68.61
CA GLY A 951 7.98 5.89 67.83
C GLY A 951 7.67 7.08 68.72
N SER A 952 6.90 8.03 68.17
CA SER A 952 6.34 9.12 68.99
C SER A 952 5.37 8.55 70.04
N GLY A 953 5.24 9.17 71.21
CA GLY A 953 4.21 8.79 72.20
C GLY A 953 4.62 7.65 73.15
N VAL A 954 3.64 6.86 73.61
CA VAL A 954 3.83 5.79 74.60
C VAL A 954 3.80 4.41 73.95
N ASP A 955 4.97 3.77 73.91
CA ASP A 955 5.14 2.40 73.43
C ASP A 955 5.54 1.45 74.56
N THR A 956 5.18 0.17 74.42
CA THR A 956 5.61 -0.91 75.29
C THR A 956 6.69 -1.73 74.58
N ILE A 957 7.93 -1.62 75.04
CA ILE A 957 9.09 -2.29 74.43
C ILE A 957 9.64 -3.34 75.39
N THR A 958 9.72 -4.58 74.92
CA THR A 958 10.40 -5.70 75.58
C THR A 958 11.54 -6.17 74.68
N GLY A 959 12.79 -5.94 75.09
CA GLY A 959 13.98 -6.33 74.31
C GLY A 959 14.06 -7.85 74.07
N GLY A 960 13.72 -8.63 75.10
CA GLY A 960 13.78 -10.09 75.02
C GLY A 960 15.10 -10.63 75.59
N VAL A 961 15.60 -11.72 75.01
CA VAL A 961 16.81 -12.41 75.47
C VAL A 961 18.03 -11.93 74.71
N GLY A 962 18.90 -11.17 75.37
CA GLY A 962 20.22 -10.81 74.86
C GLY A 962 20.62 -9.37 75.14
N ALA A 963 21.51 -8.81 74.33
CA ALA A 963 22.11 -7.49 74.56
C ALA A 963 21.43 -6.42 73.71
N ASP A 964 20.28 -5.93 74.17
CA ASP A 964 19.41 -5.10 73.32
C ASP A 964 19.69 -3.59 73.45
N ILE A 965 19.57 -2.89 72.33
CA ILE A 965 19.59 -1.44 72.22
C ILE A 965 18.15 -0.96 72.03
N MET A 966 17.57 -0.43 73.10
CA MET A 966 16.22 0.14 73.06
C MET A 966 16.30 1.67 73.21
N SER A 967 15.77 2.39 72.22
CA SER A 967 15.69 3.85 72.23
C SER A 967 14.23 4.28 72.17
N GLY A 968 13.82 5.22 73.02
CA GLY A 968 12.45 5.70 73.04
C GLY A 968 12.27 6.99 72.26
N GLY A 969 11.24 7.08 71.41
CA GLY A 969 10.92 8.28 70.61
C GLY A 969 10.06 9.33 71.34
N GLY A 970 9.95 9.25 72.67
CA GLY A 970 9.23 10.24 73.49
C GLY A 970 9.02 9.80 74.96
N TRP A 971 8.11 8.86 75.21
CA TRP A 971 7.73 8.36 76.54
C TRP A 971 7.57 6.82 76.56
N CYS A 972 8.64 6.04 76.69
CA CYS A 972 8.54 4.56 76.62
C CYS A 972 8.41 3.88 77.99
N ARG A 973 7.66 2.77 78.05
CA ARG A 973 7.69 1.81 79.16
C ARG A 973 8.55 0.62 78.78
N TYR A 974 9.78 0.57 79.30
CA TYR A 974 10.67 -0.58 79.13
C TYR A 974 10.32 -1.70 80.09
N VAL A 975 10.17 -2.92 79.56
CA VAL A 975 10.09 -4.14 80.36
C VAL A 975 11.41 -4.89 80.19
N TYR A 976 12.27 -4.86 81.20
CA TYR A 976 13.53 -5.61 81.22
C TYR A 976 13.28 -7.00 81.80
N ASP A 977 13.45 -8.05 81.00
CA ASP A 977 13.63 -9.40 81.55
C ASP A 977 15.10 -9.55 81.97
N ARG A 978 15.37 -9.40 83.27
CA ARG A 978 16.68 -9.76 83.83
C ARG A 978 16.66 -11.22 84.22
N SER A 979 16.93 -12.08 83.25
CA SER A 979 17.39 -13.43 83.51
C SER A 979 18.92 -13.44 83.38
N CYS A 980 19.61 -13.56 84.53
CA CYS A 980 21.08 -13.59 84.63
C CYS A 980 21.71 -14.86 84.06
#